data_AF-A0A353Q2Q3-F1
#
_entry.id   AF-A0A353Q2Q3-F1
#
_cell.length_a   1.000
_cell.length_b   1.000
_cell.length_c   1.000
_cell.angle_alpha   90.00
_cell.angle_beta   90.00
_cell.angle_gamma   90.00
#
_symmetry.space_group_name_H-M   'P 1'
#
loop_
_entity.id
_entity.type
_entity.pdbx_description
1 polymer ?
#
loop_
_entity_poly.entity_id
_entity_poly.type
_entity_poly.pdbx_seq_one_letter_code
_entity_poly.pdbx_strand_id
1 'polypeptide(L)'
;GNVNEDDIRRIQIRETINSPFDKEEKLFEQGIKCLSLFFIDEVAKYRQYDENGEEVLGEYGRIFEEEYNAALNERLTLFPTDYQAYLRGIKTSDTHRGYFSIDKKGRAVDSKTPRGSEFSDDISAYDLILKNKERLLSFEEPTRFIFSHSALREGWDNPNVFQICTLKHSNNATTKRQEVGRGLRLCVNSSGERQDIDACGEDLVQSVNTLTVIASESYAGFVAGLQSEIKSDLYERPTKASVDYFSGKTVKIGEETHTFTVAEATAAYIYLDNNGYVTFDGEITDKYRAAAESGSFAPMRPEIAPYAKGVHKLVQAIFDPSILDEMAGNGHETKVKDNPLNENWKDFRELWERINKRYAYTVEFDSEELIKKSIDAINSELRVARLTYTLTKGEQTGTDFNVESTETKKLDRSQGSSVEYDLIGKIAEGTTLTRRTVATILSGISREKLWLFRENPEEFIAKVVGLINRQKASVVVEHITYTPSAEEPYSQDIFNMSRASDEYAKAFKAKHAIQDYVFTDGTAADSVERRFAKDLDTAKEVVVYAKLPRGPRGFYIPTPVGNYSPDWAISFKKGTVKHIFFIAETKGSMKSTKFGEMTRTDEIEEAKISCAKKLFNEISTSGVKYHEVTSYQNLLEVMETL
;
A
#
# COMPACT_ATOMS: atom_id res chain seq x y z
N GLY A 1 -3.84 -2.49 -9.76
CA GLY A 1 -4.64 -1.26 -9.90
C GLY A 1 -5.00 -0.77 -8.53
N ASN A 2 -5.03 0.55 -8.30
CA ASN A 2 -5.58 1.10 -7.06
C ASN A 2 -7.04 0.66 -6.97
N VAL A 3 -7.34 -0.28 -6.07
CA VAL A 3 -8.71 -0.69 -5.76
C VAL A 3 -9.29 0.41 -4.87
N ASN A 4 -10.38 1.04 -5.29
CA ASN A 4 -11.06 2.05 -4.48
C ASN A 4 -11.65 1.37 -3.22
N GLU A 5 -11.72 2.09 -2.10
CA GLU A 5 -12.35 1.59 -0.87
C GLU A 5 -13.78 1.12 -1.15
N ASP A 6 -14.52 1.84 -1.99
CA ASP A 6 -15.89 1.49 -2.40
C ASP A 6 -15.97 0.12 -3.09
N ASP A 7 -14.98 -0.22 -3.94
CA ASP A 7 -14.92 -1.52 -4.61
C ASP A 7 -14.65 -2.64 -3.59
N ILE A 8 -13.78 -2.39 -2.60
CA ILE A 8 -13.53 -3.34 -1.49
C ILE A 8 -14.82 -3.55 -0.70
N ARG A 9 -15.56 -2.50 -0.34
CA ARG A 9 -16.83 -2.60 0.40
C ARG A 9 -17.88 -3.38 -0.37
N ARG A 10 -18.04 -3.12 -1.67
CA ARG A 10 -18.96 -3.88 -2.52
C ARG A 10 -18.58 -5.36 -2.57
N ILE A 11 -17.29 -5.69 -2.69
CA ILE A 11 -16.82 -7.09 -2.64
C ILE A 11 -17.15 -7.72 -1.27
N GLN A 12 -16.88 -7.04 -0.16
CA GLN A 12 -17.21 -7.55 1.18
C GLN A 12 -18.71 -7.82 1.33
N ILE A 13 -19.57 -6.91 0.84
CA ILE A 13 -21.03 -7.08 0.85
C ILE A 13 -21.43 -8.29 -0.01
N ARG A 14 -20.90 -8.40 -1.24
CA ARG A 14 -21.17 -9.51 -2.16
C ARG A 14 -20.81 -10.86 -1.55
N GLU A 15 -19.60 -11.00 -0.99
CA GLU A 15 -19.16 -12.27 -0.39
C GLU A 15 -19.95 -12.60 0.89
N THR A 16 -20.39 -11.58 1.63
CA THR A 16 -21.26 -11.77 2.81
C THR A 16 -22.67 -12.19 2.42
N ILE A 17 -23.17 -11.83 1.24
CA ILE A 17 -24.46 -12.29 0.72
C ILE A 17 -24.35 -13.73 0.18
N ASN A 18 -23.25 -14.05 -0.50
CA ASN A 18 -23.06 -15.36 -1.10
C ASN A 18 -22.88 -16.47 -0.05
N SER A 19 -22.12 -16.21 1.02
CA SER A 19 -21.84 -17.20 2.06
C SER A 19 -23.10 -17.79 2.75
N PRO A 20 -24.10 -17.02 3.20
CA PRO A 20 -25.31 -17.56 3.79
C PRO A 20 -26.19 -18.27 2.78
N PHE A 21 -26.24 -17.88 1.51
CA PHE A 21 -26.99 -18.65 0.50
C PHE A 21 -26.44 -20.07 0.38
N ASP A 22 -25.12 -20.22 0.30
CA ASP A 22 -24.48 -21.53 0.17
C ASP A 22 -24.60 -22.38 1.45
N LYS A 23 -24.67 -21.73 2.62
CA LYS A 23 -24.76 -22.41 3.93
C LYS A 23 -26.20 -22.75 4.29
N GLU A 24 -27.12 -21.80 4.14
CA GLU A 24 -28.54 -21.99 4.43
C GLU A 24 -29.17 -22.97 3.46
N GLU A 25 -28.78 -23.01 2.18
CA GLU A 25 -29.27 -24.02 1.24
C GLU A 25 -28.98 -25.45 1.71
N LYS A 26 -27.80 -25.69 2.31
CA LYS A 26 -27.41 -27.00 2.86
C LYS A 26 -28.13 -27.35 4.16
N LEU A 27 -28.49 -26.35 4.95
CA LEU A 27 -29.11 -26.51 6.27
C LEU A 27 -30.63 -26.32 6.26
N PHE A 28 -31.20 -25.96 5.11
CA PHE A 28 -32.61 -25.63 4.95
C PHE A 28 -33.52 -26.81 5.33
N GLU A 29 -33.16 -28.02 4.90
CA GLU A 29 -33.88 -29.26 5.24
C GLU A 29 -33.84 -29.58 6.75
N GLN A 30 -32.84 -29.08 7.46
CA GLN A 30 -32.68 -29.24 8.91
C GLN A 30 -33.43 -28.14 9.69
N GLY A 31 -34.11 -27.23 9.00
CA GLY A 31 -34.86 -26.13 9.61
C GLY A 31 -33.96 -25.09 10.29
N ILE A 32 -32.70 -24.97 9.88
CA ILE A 32 -31.76 -24.00 10.46
C ILE A 32 -31.68 -22.78 9.55
N LYS A 33 -32.21 -21.65 10.06
CA LYS A 33 -32.11 -20.36 9.39
C LYS A 33 -30.75 -19.71 9.67
N CYS A 34 -30.12 -19.10 8.66
CA CYS A 34 -28.82 -18.44 8.81
C CYS A 34 -28.97 -16.91 8.91
N LEU A 35 -28.29 -16.31 9.88
CA LEU A 35 -28.23 -14.86 10.06
C LEU A 35 -26.82 -14.33 9.79
N SER A 36 -26.77 -13.14 9.18
CA SER A 36 -25.53 -12.43 8.88
C SER A 36 -25.55 -11.03 9.48
N LEU A 37 -24.43 -10.64 10.08
CA LEU A 37 -24.29 -9.36 10.77
C LEU A 37 -23.27 -8.46 10.05
N PHE A 38 -23.69 -7.27 9.66
CA PHE A 38 -22.86 -6.21 9.10
C PHE A 38 -22.55 -5.18 10.16
N PHE A 39 -21.26 -4.93 10.38
CA PHE A 39 -20.77 -3.79 11.16
C PHE A 39 -20.37 -2.66 10.22
N ILE A 40 -21.15 -1.60 10.22
CA ILE A 40 -20.92 -0.39 9.41
C ILE A 40 -20.18 0.67 10.23
N ASP A 41 -19.49 1.55 9.53
CA ASP A 41 -18.77 2.68 10.10
C ASP A 41 -19.65 3.90 10.35
N GLU A 42 -20.72 4.11 9.57
CA GLU A 42 -21.65 5.23 9.72
C GLU A 42 -23.10 4.80 9.41
N VAL A 43 -24.05 5.24 10.23
CA VAL A 43 -25.49 4.97 10.02
C VAL A 43 -25.98 5.60 8.72
N ALA A 44 -25.45 6.77 8.36
CA ALA A 44 -25.78 7.48 7.12
C ALA A 44 -25.48 6.68 5.84
N LYS A 45 -24.53 5.73 5.89
CA LYS A 45 -24.23 4.84 4.76
C LYS A 45 -25.27 3.75 4.57
N TYR A 46 -26.10 3.46 5.57
CA TYR A 46 -27.21 2.52 5.42
C TYR A 46 -28.59 3.23 5.39
N ARG A 47 -28.81 4.23 6.24
CA ARG A 47 -30.08 4.94 6.39
C ARG A 47 -29.88 6.46 6.30
N GLN A 48 -30.63 7.09 5.41
CA GLN A 48 -30.72 8.54 5.25
C GLN A 48 -32.18 9.00 5.36
N TYR A 49 -32.40 10.30 5.44
CA TYR A 49 -33.72 10.92 5.48
C TYR A 49 -33.80 12.01 4.42
N ASP A 50 -34.85 12.01 3.60
CA ASP A 50 -35.06 13.03 2.58
C ASP A 50 -35.56 14.37 3.15
N GLU A 51 -35.82 15.35 2.29
CA GLU A 51 -36.35 16.67 2.69
C GLU A 51 -37.71 16.60 3.40
N ASN A 52 -38.48 15.53 3.16
CA ASN A 52 -39.77 15.27 3.80
C ASN A 52 -39.63 14.47 5.11
N GLY A 53 -38.43 13.98 5.43
CA GLY A 53 -38.16 13.16 6.60
C GLY A 53 -38.50 11.68 6.42
N GLU A 54 -38.70 11.22 5.18
CA GLU A 54 -38.91 9.81 4.86
C GLU A 54 -37.58 9.04 4.81
N GLU A 55 -37.62 7.75 5.17
CA GLU A 55 -36.44 6.90 5.20
C GLU A 55 -35.97 6.51 3.79
N VAL A 56 -34.72 6.82 3.47
CA VAL A 56 -34.06 6.45 2.20
C VAL A 56 -32.83 5.60 2.49
N LEU A 57 -32.47 4.70 1.56
CA LEU A 57 -31.26 3.90 1.68
C LEU A 57 -30.01 4.74 1.42
N GLY A 58 -29.03 4.60 2.29
CA GLY A 58 -27.67 5.08 2.07
C GLY A 58 -26.92 4.23 1.03
N GLU A 59 -25.63 4.53 0.86
CA GLU A 59 -24.74 3.81 -0.05
C GLU A 59 -24.72 2.29 0.12
N TYR A 60 -24.43 1.78 1.32
CA TYR A 60 -24.36 0.35 1.62
C TYR A 60 -25.70 -0.35 1.49
N GLY A 61 -26.80 0.34 1.82
CA GLY A 61 -28.15 -0.20 1.61
C GLY A 61 -28.45 -0.44 0.13
N ARG A 62 -28.12 0.53 -0.73
CA ARG A 62 -28.30 0.39 -2.19
C ARG A 62 -27.40 -0.70 -2.78
N ILE A 63 -26.11 -0.70 -2.41
CA ILE A 63 -25.16 -1.73 -2.85
C ILE A 63 -25.64 -3.12 -2.41
N PHE A 64 -26.14 -3.26 -1.19
CA PHE A 64 -26.68 -4.53 -0.69
C PHE A 64 -27.85 -5.03 -1.55
N GLU A 65 -28.85 -4.19 -1.84
CA GLU A 65 -29.99 -4.63 -2.66
C GLU A 65 -29.58 -5.00 -4.10
N GLU A 66 -28.65 -4.24 -4.70
CA GLU A 66 -28.09 -4.54 -6.03
C GLU A 66 -27.39 -5.90 -6.06
N GLU A 67 -26.47 -6.12 -5.12
CA GLU A 67 -25.68 -7.35 -5.04
C GLU A 67 -26.54 -8.55 -4.62
N TYR A 68 -27.54 -8.37 -3.75
CA TYR A 68 -28.48 -9.41 -3.37
C TYR A 68 -29.29 -9.89 -4.57
N ASN A 69 -29.83 -8.96 -5.37
CA ASN A 69 -30.59 -9.31 -6.56
C ASN A 69 -29.71 -9.98 -7.61
N ALA A 70 -28.47 -9.53 -7.79
CA ALA A 70 -27.51 -10.17 -8.68
C ALA A 70 -27.21 -11.61 -8.24
N ALA A 71 -26.87 -11.81 -6.96
CA ALA A 71 -26.57 -13.11 -6.38
C ALA A 71 -27.75 -14.08 -6.42
N LEU A 72 -28.98 -13.57 -6.23
CA LEU A 72 -30.20 -14.36 -6.36
C LEU A 72 -30.40 -14.81 -7.81
N ASN A 73 -30.32 -13.89 -8.77
CA ASN A 73 -30.52 -14.17 -10.19
C ASN A 73 -29.49 -15.16 -10.76
N GLU A 74 -28.24 -15.09 -10.33
CA GLU A 74 -27.19 -16.04 -10.74
C GLU A 74 -27.48 -17.48 -10.29
N ARG A 75 -28.16 -17.67 -9.16
CA ARG A 75 -28.50 -18.99 -8.62
C ARG A 75 -29.83 -19.55 -9.15
N LEU A 76 -30.60 -18.76 -9.88
CA LEU A 76 -31.89 -19.20 -10.41
C LEU A 76 -31.68 -20.24 -11.53
N THR A 77 -32.23 -21.43 -11.30
CA THR A 77 -32.28 -22.49 -12.32
C THR A 77 -33.70 -22.62 -12.89
N LEU A 78 -33.83 -23.34 -14.01
CA LEU A 78 -35.12 -23.63 -14.65
C LEU A 78 -36.09 -24.40 -13.74
N PHE A 79 -35.56 -25.17 -12.78
CA PHE A 79 -36.33 -25.96 -11.81
C PHE A 79 -35.85 -25.62 -10.39
N PRO A 80 -36.51 -24.66 -9.71
CA PRO A 80 -36.02 -24.17 -8.42
C PRO A 80 -36.11 -25.24 -7.33
N THR A 81 -35.09 -25.30 -6.46
CA THR A 81 -35.16 -26.04 -5.19
C THR A 81 -36.15 -25.40 -4.23
N ASP A 82 -36.55 -26.09 -3.17
CA ASP A 82 -37.45 -25.55 -2.15
C ASP A 82 -36.89 -24.27 -1.50
N TYR A 83 -35.56 -24.22 -1.30
CA TYR A 83 -34.87 -23.04 -0.82
C TYR A 83 -34.93 -21.87 -1.83
N GLN A 84 -34.70 -22.14 -3.12
CA GLN A 84 -34.80 -21.11 -4.17
C GLN A 84 -36.23 -20.58 -4.33
N ALA A 85 -37.23 -21.45 -4.19
CA ALA A 85 -38.64 -21.06 -4.18
C ALA A 85 -38.98 -20.19 -2.97
N TYR A 86 -38.45 -20.54 -1.78
CA TYR A 86 -38.56 -19.74 -0.57
C TYR A 86 -37.96 -18.34 -0.74
N LEU A 87 -36.72 -18.22 -1.22
CA LEU A 87 -36.06 -16.92 -1.44
C LEU A 87 -36.81 -16.04 -2.44
N ARG A 88 -37.41 -16.63 -3.49
CA ARG A 88 -38.19 -15.90 -4.49
C ARG A 88 -39.46 -15.26 -3.91
N GLY A 89 -40.01 -15.84 -2.86
CA GLY A 89 -41.19 -15.31 -2.18
C GLY A 89 -40.95 -14.04 -1.38
N ILE A 90 -39.70 -13.60 -1.25
CA ILE A 90 -39.29 -12.53 -0.35
C ILE A 90 -38.83 -11.32 -1.15
N LYS A 91 -39.38 -10.15 -0.82
CA LYS A 91 -38.92 -8.89 -1.39
C LYS A 91 -37.54 -8.54 -0.82
N THR A 92 -36.61 -8.12 -1.67
CA THR A 92 -35.23 -7.80 -1.29
C THR A 92 -35.13 -6.83 -0.11
N SER A 93 -35.96 -5.78 -0.10
CA SER A 93 -36.01 -4.79 1.00
C SER A 93 -36.37 -5.39 2.37
N ASP A 94 -37.00 -6.56 2.40
CA ASP A 94 -37.48 -7.21 3.62
C ASP A 94 -36.46 -8.21 4.18
N THR A 95 -35.39 -8.48 3.43
CA THR A 95 -34.33 -9.43 3.81
C THR A 95 -33.31 -8.82 4.78
N HIS A 96 -33.24 -7.49 4.83
CA HIS A 96 -32.26 -6.76 5.64
C HIS A 96 -32.91 -5.71 6.54
N ARG A 97 -32.37 -5.53 7.75
CA ARG A 97 -32.80 -4.47 8.67
C ARG A 97 -31.61 -3.81 9.37
N GLY A 98 -31.74 -2.51 9.59
CA GLY A 98 -30.76 -1.71 10.34
C GLY A 98 -31.23 -1.49 11.77
N TYR A 99 -30.32 -1.71 12.73
CA TYR A 99 -30.57 -1.50 14.16
C TYR A 99 -29.56 -0.50 14.69
N PHE A 100 -30.03 0.74 14.87
CA PHE A 100 -29.22 1.91 15.20
C PHE A 100 -29.78 2.67 16.39
N SER A 101 -28.94 3.49 17.02
CA SER A 101 -29.37 4.45 18.03
C SER A 101 -30.43 5.39 17.45
N ILE A 102 -31.46 5.69 18.22
CA ILE A 102 -32.52 6.62 17.82
C ILE A 102 -32.38 7.92 18.61
N ASP A 103 -32.34 9.05 17.91
CA ASP A 103 -32.29 10.37 18.52
C ASP A 103 -33.65 10.79 19.12
N LYS A 104 -33.68 11.94 19.81
CA LYS A 104 -34.93 12.47 20.42
C LYS A 104 -36.02 12.83 19.39
N LYS A 105 -35.68 12.89 18.10
CA LYS A 105 -36.59 13.18 16.99
C LYS A 105 -37.04 11.89 16.27
N GLY A 106 -36.67 10.72 16.76
CA GLY A 106 -37.05 9.44 16.15
C GLY A 106 -36.18 9.02 14.96
N ARG A 107 -35.03 9.66 14.73
CA ARG A 107 -34.13 9.38 13.60
C ARG A 107 -32.98 8.46 14.00
N ALA A 108 -32.60 7.55 13.10
CA ALA A 108 -31.43 6.71 13.25
C ALA A 108 -30.15 7.56 13.17
N VAL A 109 -29.26 7.40 14.16
CA VAL A 109 -28.02 8.18 14.30
C VAL A 109 -26.88 7.30 14.77
N ASP A 110 -25.64 7.76 14.53
CA ASP A 110 -24.44 7.11 15.04
C ASP A 110 -24.45 7.06 16.56
N SER A 111 -24.05 5.91 17.11
CA SER A 111 -23.97 5.70 18.55
C SER A 111 -22.87 6.60 19.14
N LYS A 112 -23.22 7.43 20.14
CA LYS A 112 -22.25 8.34 20.78
C LYS A 112 -21.49 7.64 21.90
N THR A 113 -20.16 7.62 21.83
CA THR A 113 -19.29 7.11 22.91
C THR A 113 -18.90 8.26 23.85
N PRO A 114 -19.21 8.19 25.16
CA PRO A 114 -18.73 9.16 26.16
C PRO A 114 -17.20 9.17 26.27
N ARG A 115 -16.62 10.34 26.61
CA ARG A 115 -15.17 10.47 26.90
C ARG A 115 -14.82 9.63 28.13
N GLY A 116 -13.94 8.63 27.95
CA GLY A 116 -13.46 7.75 29.01
C GLY A 116 -14.16 6.40 29.12
N SER A 117 -15.13 6.10 28.25
CA SER A 117 -15.77 4.79 28.14
C SER A 117 -15.60 4.24 26.72
N GLU A 118 -15.38 2.94 26.59
CA GLU A 118 -15.33 2.26 25.28
C GLU A 118 -16.73 1.99 24.68
N PHE A 119 -17.82 2.34 25.37
CA PHE A 119 -19.19 1.97 25.02
C PHE A 119 -20.14 3.17 24.90
N SER A 120 -21.11 3.11 23.99
CA SER A 120 -22.19 4.11 23.85
C SER A 120 -23.42 3.75 24.67
N ASP A 121 -23.95 4.67 25.50
CA ASP A 121 -25.08 4.48 26.42
C ASP A 121 -26.48 4.41 25.80
N ASP A 122 -26.58 4.30 24.47
CA ASP A 122 -27.86 4.35 23.76
C ASP A 122 -28.63 3.01 23.87
N ILE A 123 -29.50 2.89 24.88
CA ILE A 123 -30.35 1.71 25.16
C ILE A 123 -31.40 1.44 24.05
N SER A 124 -31.82 2.48 23.31
CA SER A 124 -32.98 2.42 22.41
C SER A 124 -32.83 1.48 21.21
N ALA A 125 -31.63 1.35 20.65
CA ALA A 125 -31.35 0.43 19.53
C ALA A 125 -31.52 -1.04 19.92
N TYR A 126 -31.15 -1.36 21.18
CA TYR A 126 -31.05 -2.71 21.69
C TYR A 126 -32.42 -3.32 22.01
N ASP A 127 -33.35 -2.52 22.55
CA ASP A 127 -34.70 -3.00 22.88
C ASP A 127 -35.50 -3.46 21.64
N LEU A 128 -35.24 -2.88 20.47
CA LEU A 128 -35.94 -3.22 19.21
C LEU A 128 -35.54 -4.59 18.66
N ILE A 129 -34.26 -4.95 18.78
CA ILE A 129 -33.75 -6.23 18.26
C ILE A 129 -33.95 -7.37 19.27
N LEU A 130 -33.80 -7.08 20.58
CA LEU A 130 -33.96 -8.07 21.65
C LEU A 130 -35.41 -8.55 21.82
N LYS A 131 -36.39 -7.68 21.56
CA LYS A 131 -37.82 -8.05 21.59
C LYS A 131 -38.23 -9.08 20.54
N ASN A 132 -37.49 -9.19 19.43
CA ASN A 132 -37.83 -10.06 18.30
C ASN A 132 -36.79 -11.16 18.04
N LYS A 133 -35.91 -11.45 18.99
CA LYS A 133 -34.77 -12.37 18.80
C LYS A 133 -35.18 -13.78 18.40
N GLU A 134 -36.28 -14.31 18.97
CA GLU A 134 -36.79 -15.65 18.67
C GLU A 134 -37.49 -15.68 17.31
N ARG A 135 -38.19 -14.60 16.96
CA ARG A 135 -38.84 -14.44 15.65
C ARG A 135 -37.82 -14.42 14.51
N LEU A 136 -36.62 -13.88 14.73
CA LEU A 136 -35.54 -13.90 13.74
C LEU A 136 -35.08 -15.31 13.36
N LEU A 137 -35.33 -16.32 14.21
CA LEU A 137 -35.01 -17.72 13.91
C LEU A 137 -36.07 -18.39 13.01
N SER A 138 -37.26 -17.79 12.89
CA SER A 138 -38.33 -18.30 12.02
C SER A 138 -38.10 -17.95 10.55
N PHE A 139 -38.43 -18.88 9.66
CA PHE A 139 -38.46 -18.65 8.21
C PHE A 139 -39.61 -17.73 7.77
N GLU A 140 -40.64 -17.55 8.60
CA GLU A 140 -41.71 -16.57 8.36
C GLU A 140 -41.22 -15.13 8.48
N GLU A 141 -40.14 -14.90 9.22
CA GLU A 141 -39.47 -13.62 9.29
C GLU A 141 -38.44 -13.54 8.15
N PRO A 142 -38.63 -12.67 7.13
CA PRO A 142 -37.72 -12.61 5.99
C PRO A 142 -36.34 -12.04 6.36
N THR A 143 -36.25 -11.24 7.43
CA THR A 143 -35.01 -10.61 7.87
C THR A 143 -33.95 -11.64 8.21
N ARG A 144 -32.77 -11.51 7.58
CA ARG A 144 -31.59 -12.35 7.81
C ARG A 144 -30.27 -11.59 7.79
N PHE A 145 -30.24 -10.41 7.16
CA PHE A 145 -29.09 -9.52 7.16
C PHE A 145 -29.33 -8.35 8.11
N ILE A 146 -28.45 -8.20 9.08
CA ILE A 146 -28.61 -7.25 10.17
C ILE A 146 -27.49 -6.22 10.06
N PHE A 147 -27.84 -4.94 9.94
CA PHE A 147 -26.87 -3.84 9.89
C PHE A 147 -26.80 -3.15 11.24
N SER A 148 -25.60 -2.97 11.77
CA SER A 148 -25.37 -2.30 13.04
C SER A 148 -24.10 -1.45 13.01
N HIS A 149 -24.13 -0.30 13.68
CA HIS A 149 -22.99 0.62 13.79
C HIS A 149 -22.13 0.29 15.02
N SER A 150 -22.76 0.15 16.18
CA SER A 150 -22.09 -0.25 17.42
C SER A 150 -21.93 -1.76 17.51
N ALA A 151 -20.87 -2.22 18.19
CA ALA A 151 -20.83 -3.60 18.65
C ALA A 151 -22.09 -3.79 19.51
N LEU A 152 -22.88 -4.81 19.19
CA LEU A 152 -24.10 -5.09 19.94
C LEU A 152 -23.73 -5.15 21.45
N ARG A 153 -24.57 -4.78 22.42
CA ARG A 153 -24.17 -4.82 23.86
C ARG A 153 -24.36 -6.22 24.47
N GLU A 154 -23.98 -6.42 25.73
CA GLU A 154 -24.37 -7.61 26.51
C GLU A 154 -25.90 -7.83 26.39
N GLY A 155 -26.31 -9.03 26.03
CA GLY A 155 -27.73 -9.40 25.82
C GLY A 155 -28.10 -9.73 24.38
N TRP A 156 -27.37 -9.23 23.36
CA TRP A 156 -27.50 -9.75 22.00
C TRP A 156 -26.79 -11.09 21.88
N ASP A 157 -27.60 -12.11 21.69
CA ASP A 157 -27.24 -13.50 21.76
C ASP A 157 -28.18 -14.26 20.83
N ASN A 158 -27.79 -14.38 19.57
CA ASN A 158 -28.51 -15.21 18.62
C ASN A 158 -27.58 -16.36 18.17
N PRO A 159 -27.98 -17.62 18.42
CA PRO A 159 -27.14 -18.78 18.12
C PRO A 159 -26.94 -19.04 16.62
N ASN A 160 -27.75 -18.43 15.76
CA ASN A 160 -27.76 -18.68 14.31
C ASN A 160 -27.03 -17.59 13.51
N VAL A 161 -26.15 -16.81 14.15
CA VAL A 161 -25.26 -15.86 13.45
C VAL A 161 -24.09 -16.64 12.87
N PHE A 162 -24.09 -16.85 11.56
CA PHE A 162 -23.05 -17.62 10.86
C PHE A 162 -22.08 -16.75 10.08
N GLN A 163 -22.42 -15.49 9.82
CA GLN A 163 -21.54 -14.56 9.10
C GLN A 163 -21.43 -13.24 9.84
N ILE A 164 -20.20 -12.75 9.95
CA ILE A 164 -19.91 -11.40 10.41
C ILE A 164 -19.10 -10.69 9.33
N CYS A 165 -19.61 -9.57 8.86
CA CYS A 165 -18.93 -8.70 7.90
C CYS A 165 -18.57 -7.38 8.56
N THR A 166 -17.28 -7.06 8.59
CA THR A 166 -16.81 -5.78 9.11
C THR A 166 -16.50 -4.84 7.94
N LEU A 167 -17.39 -3.87 7.73
CA LEU A 167 -17.24 -2.78 6.76
C LEU A 167 -16.55 -1.54 7.37
N LYS A 168 -16.13 -1.60 8.64
CA LYS A 168 -15.40 -0.55 9.33
C LYS A 168 -13.92 -0.89 9.53
N HIS A 169 -13.06 0.12 9.49
CA HIS A 169 -11.67 0.00 9.93
C HIS A 169 -11.56 0.19 11.45
N SER A 170 -11.73 -0.87 12.22
CA SER A 170 -11.48 -0.81 13.67
C SER A 170 -10.03 -1.16 13.99
N ASN A 171 -9.30 -0.23 14.59
CA ASN A 171 -7.96 -0.47 15.15
C ASN A 171 -8.02 -0.99 16.61
N ASN A 172 -9.21 -1.11 17.20
CA ASN A 172 -9.37 -1.61 18.57
C ASN A 172 -9.65 -3.13 18.57
N ALA A 173 -8.66 -3.90 19.03
CA ALA A 173 -8.73 -5.35 19.15
C ALA A 173 -9.85 -5.81 20.12
N THR A 174 -10.10 -5.06 21.19
CA THR A 174 -11.13 -5.37 22.19
C THR A 174 -12.54 -5.32 21.59
N THR A 175 -12.83 -4.32 20.76
CA THR A 175 -14.12 -4.18 20.07
C THR A 175 -14.35 -5.32 19.08
N LYS A 176 -13.33 -5.65 18.27
CA LYS A 176 -13.39 -6.76 17.30
C LYS A 176 -13.62 -8.12 18.00
N ARG A 177 -13.02 -8.34 19.18
CA ARG A 177 -13.21 -9.55 20.00
C ARG A 177 -14.68 -9.74 20.39
N GLN A 178 -15.31 -8.69 20.90
CA GLN A 178 -16.71 -8.74 21.32
C GLN A 178 -17.68 -8.87 20.14
N GLU A 179 -17.32 -8.40 18.96
CA GLU A 179 -18.10 -8.58 17.73
C GLU A 179 -18.11 -10.05 17.30
N VAL A 180 -16.93 -10.70 17.24
CA VAL A 180 -16.80 -12.13 16.87
C VAL A 180 -17.43 -13.05 17.90
N GLY A 181 -17.25 -12.76 19.20
CA GLY A 181 -17.80 -13.57 20.28
C GLY A 181 -19.33 -13.75 20.25
N ARG A 182 -20.04 -12.94 19.45
CA ARG A 182 -21.50 -13.01 19.27
C ARG A 182 -21.95 -14.09 18.30
N GLY A 183 -21.05 -14.59 17.46
CA GLY A 183 -21.32 -15.65 16.49
C GLY A 183 -20.74 -17.02 16.87
N LEU A 184 -20.12 -17.16 18.05
CA LEU A 184 -19.44 -18.41 18.47
C LEU A 184 -20.37 -19.41 19.19
N ARG A 185 -21.68 -19.24 19.07
CA ARG A 185 -22.66 -20.07 19.77
C ARG A 185 -23.11 -21.22 18.89
N LEU A 186 -23.44 -22.35 19.51
CA LEU A 186 -24.05 -23.48 18.80
C LEU A 186 -25.45 -23.09 18.35
N CYS A 187 -25.72 -23.25 17.06
CA CYS A 187 -26.98 -22.91 16.39
C CYS A 187 -28.14 -23.77 16.87
N VAL A 188 -29.35 -23.33 16.56
CA VAL A 188 -30.60 -24.05 16.84
C VAL A 188 -31.41 -24.24 15.57
N ASN A 189 -32.17 -25.33 15.49
CA ASN A 189 -33.15 -25.55 14.43
C ASN A 189 -34.47 -24.82 14.73
N SER A 190 -35.44 -24.94 13.82
CA SER A 190 -36.77 -24.33 13.93
C SER A 190 -37.58 -24.79 15.15
N SER A 191 -37.25 -25.94 15.74
CA SER A 191 -37.84 -26.46 16.98
C SER A 191 -37.15 -25.93 18.24
N GLY A 192 -36.08 -25.14 18.10
CA GLY A 192 -35.26 -24.65 19.20
C GLY A 192 -34.24 -25.66 19.73
N GLU A 193 -34.05 -26.79 19.05
CA GLU A 193 -33.07 -27.81 19.44
C GLU A 193 -31.67 -27.37 19.05
N ARG A 194 -30.75 -27.40 20.03
CA ARG A 194 -29.35 -27.01 19.84
C ARG A 194 -28.61 -28.06 19.03
N GLN A 195 -27.84 -27.61 18.06
CA GLN A 195 -27.01 -28.45 17.20
C GLN A 195 -25.65 -28.70 17.87
N ASP A 196 -25.67 -29.46 18.98
CA ASP A 196 -24.50 -29.86 19.76
C ASP A 196 -24.01 -31.28 19.37
N ILE A 197 -23.03 -31.81 20.12
CA ILE A 197 -22.46 -33.13 19.86
C ILE A 197 -23.52 -34.24 19.95
N ASP A 198 -24.50 -34.10 20.84
CA ASP A 198 -25.54 -35.12 21.03
C ASP A 198 -26.53 -35.10 19.87
N ALA A 199 -26.83 -33.91 19.33
CA ALA A 199 -27.75 -33.74 18.20
C ALA A 199 -27.12 -34.07 16.83
N CYS A 200 -25.86 -33.69 16.62
CA CYS A 200 -25.20 -33.76 15.30
C CYS A 200 -24.08 -34.80 15.20
N GLY A 201 -23.52 -35.24 16.33
CA GLY A 201 -22.29 -36.02 16.37
C GLY A 201 -21.02 -35.16 16.30
N GLU A 202 -19.90 -35.75 16.71
CA GLU A 202 -18.59 -35.10 16.85
C GLU A 202 -18.03 -34.57 15.51
N ASP A 203 -18.34 -35.26 14.40
CA ASP A 203 -17.87 -34.90 13.06
C ASP A 203 -18.63 -33.69 12.46
N LEU A 204 -19.94 -33.59 12.71
CA LEU A 204 -20.79 -32.58 12.08
C LEU A 204 -20.89 -31.30 12.91
N VAL A 205 -20.82 -31.38 14.24
CA VAL A 205 -21.00 -30.23 15.14
C VAL A 205 -20.09 -29.05 14.78
N GLN A 206 -18.83 -29.32 14.42
CA GLN A 206 -17.86 -28.28 14.05
C GLN A 206 -18.19 -27.65 12.69
N SER A 207 -18.53 -28.48 11.70
CA SER A 207 -18.85 -28.03 10.34
C SER A 207 -20.16 -27.23 10.26
N VAL A 208 -21.16 -27.60 11.06
CA VAL A 208 -22.43 -26.90 11.15
C VAL A 208 -22.23 -25.53 11.81
N ASN A 209 -21.49 -25.48 12.92
CA ASN A 209 -21.33 -24.28 13.77
C ASN A 209 -20.14 -23.37 13.40
N THR A 210 -19.63 -23.46 12.17
CA THR A 210 -18.55 -22.57 11.72
C THR A 210 -19.05 -21.14 11.49
N LEU A 211 -18.39 -20.18 12.16
CA LEU A 211 -18.59 -18.74 11.94
C LEU A 211 -17.64 -18.23 10.84
N THR A 212 -18.21 -17.66 9.79
CA THR A 212 -17.44 -17.02 8.71
C THR A 212 -17.27 -15.54 9.02
N VAL A 213 -16.04 -15.05 9.01
CA VAL A 213 -15.76 -13.61 9.16
C VAL A 213 -15.22 -13.03 7.86
N ILE A 214 -15.91 -12.03 7.32
CA ILE A 214 -15.57 -11.32 6.08
C ILE A 214 -14.98 -9.96 6.44
N ALA A 215 -13.71 -9.75 6.10
CA ALA A 215 -12.98 -8.53 6.42
C ALA A 215 -11.86 -8.25 5.40
N SER A 216 -11.36 -7.01 5.38
CA SER A 216 -10.17 -6.66 4.60
C SER A 216 -8.89 -7.22 5.24
N GLU A 217 -7.79 -7.33 4.47
CA GLU A 217 -6.51 -8.00 4.82
C GLU A 217 -5.98 -7.73 6.25
N SER A 218 -6.35 -6.61 6.87
CA SER A 218 -6.06 -6.28 8.27
C SER A 218 -6.63 -7.23 9.33
N TYR A 219 -7.53 -8.16 8.98
CA TYR A 219 -8.23 -9.00 9.95
C TYR A 219 -7.53 -10.33 10.23
N ALA A 220 -6.72 -10.86 9.32
CA ALA A 220 -5.98 -12.12 9.53
C ALA A 220 -5.03 -12.04 10.74
N GLY A 221 -4.27 -10.94 10.85
CA GLY A 221 -3.41 -10.69 12.01
C GLY A 221 -4.19 -10.52 13.31
N PHE A 222 -5.43 -10.04 13.24
CA PHE A 222 -6.31 -9.92 14.40
C PHE A 222 -6.84 -11.30 14.87
N VAL A 223 -7.29 -12.19 13.98
CA VAL A 223 -7.78 -13.53 14.38
C VAL A 223 -6.64 -14.40 14.91
N ALA A 224 -5.43 -14.28 14.33
CA ALA A 224 -4.23 -14.90 14.86
C ALA A 224 -3.90 -14.39 16.28
N GLY A 225 -3.98 -13.08 16.49
CA GLY A 225 -3.81 -12.46 17.82
C GLY A 225 -4.87 -12.92 18.82
N LEU A 226 -6.15 -12.97 18.42
CA LEU A 226 -7.26 -13.37 19.28
C LEU A 226 -7.14 -14.82 19.76
N GLN A 227 -6.78 -15.76 18.89
CA GLN A 227 -6.57 -17.16 19.28
C GLN A 227 -5.29 -17.34 20.10
N SER A 228 -4.23 -16.59 19.78
CA SER A 228 -3.01 -16.57 20.60
C SER A 228 -3.29 -16.02 22.01
N GLU A 229 -4.17 -15.02 22.13
CA GLU A 229 -4.59 -14.46 23.40
C GLU A 229 -5.53 -15.40 24.16
N ILE A 230 -6.50 -16.05 23.50
CA ILE A 230 -7.32 -17.11 24.12
C ILE A 230 -6.41 -18.24 24.62
N LYS A 231 -5.39 -18.61 23.85
CA LYS A 231 -4.38 -19.59 24.26
C LYS A 231 -3.50 -19.07 25.40
N SER A 232 -3.15 -17.79 25.44
CA SER A 232 -2.37 -17.21 26.55
C SER A 232 -3.21 -16.98 27.82
N ASP A 233 -4.51 -16.75 27.68
CA ASP A 233 -5.45 -16.68 28.80
C ASP A 233 -5.75 -18.08 29.34
N LEU A 234 -5.62 -19.12 28.50
CA LEU A 234 -5.66 -20.53 28.88
C LEU A 234 -4.32 -21.07 29.44
N TYR A 235 -3.21 -20.34 29.26
CA TYR A 235 -1.87 -20.69 29.78
C TYR A 235 -1.32 -19.52 30.60
N GLU A 236 -1.58 -19.52 31.92
CA GLU A 236 -1.08 -18.50 32.85
C GLU A 236 0.38 -18.10 32.57
N ARG A 237 0.63 -16.79 32.46
CA ARG A 237 1.97 -16.20 32.36
C ARG A 237 2.84 -16.70 33.54
N PRO A 238 4.05 -17.23 33.31
CA PRO A 238 4.91 -17.63 34.42
C PRO A 238 5.40 -16.39 35.17
N THR A 239 4.76 -16.11 36.30
CA THR A 239 5.18 -15.13 37.32
C THR A 239 6.20 -15.71 38.29
N LYS A 240 6.57 -16.98 38.08
CA LYS A 240 7.38 -17.82 38.97
C LYS A 240 8.54 -18.40 38.19
N ALA A 241 9.70 -18.47 38.84
CA ALA A 241 10.82 -19.25 38.36
C ALA A 241 10.53 -20.73 38.60
N SER A 242 10.73 -21.57 37.58
CA SER A 242 10.60 -23.03 37.66
C SER A 242 11.60 -23.69 36.71
N VAL A 243 11.83 -25.00 36.85
CA VAL A 243 12.68 -25.74 35.92
C VAL A 243 12.15 -25.64 34.48
N ASP A 244 10.83 -25.76 34.31
CA ASP A 244 10.17 -25.63 33.00
C ASP A 244 10.32 -24.24 32.39
N TYR A 245 10.36 -23.19 33.23
CA TYR A 245 10.58 -21.82 32.75
C TYR A 245 11.96 -21.63 32.09
N PHE A 246 13.01 -22.26 32.65
CA PHE A 246 14.37 -22.14 32.12
C PHE A 246 14.68 -23.12 30.98
N SER A 247 14.01 -24.27 30.95
CA SER A 247 14.25 -25.31 29.95
C SER A 247 13.97 -24.80 28.52
N GLY A 248 14.93 -24.98 27.61
CA GLY A 248 14.80 -24.54 26.22
C GLY A 248 14.88 -23.03 25.99
N LYS A 249 15.13 -22.23 27.03
CA LYS A 249 15.42 -20.79 26.87
C LYS A 249 16.81 -20.58 26.30
N THR A 250 16.96 -19.49 25.56
CA THR A 250 18.19 -19.18 24.84
C THR A 250 18.77 -17.85 25.32
N VAL A 251 20.08 -17.83 25.62
CA VAL A 251 20.80 -16.64 26.08
C VAL A 251 22.06 -16.39 25.25
N LYS A 252 22.40 -15.12 25.06
CA LYS A 252 23.60 -14.70 24.31
C LYS A 252 24.80 -14.54 25.25
N ILE A 253 25.92 -15.17 24.89
CA ILE A 253 27.18 -15.12 25.66
C ILE A 253 28.27 -14.63 24.70
N GLY A 254 28.60 -13.34 24.78
CA GLY A 254 29.48 -12.73 23.78
C GLY A 254 28.80 -12.70 22.40
N GLU A 255 29.39 -13.36 21.41
CA GLU A 255 28.85 -13.48 20.04
C GLU A 255 28.03 -14.76 19.82
N GLU A 256 28.14 -15.75 20.71
CA GLU A 256 27.47 -17.05 20.59
C GLU A 256 26.14 -17.11 21.37
N THR A 257 25.29 -18.05 20.97
CA THR A 257 23.94 -18.24 21.48
C THR A 257 23.82 -19.64 22.08
N HIS A 258 23.41 -19.76 23.35
CA HIS A 258 23.28 -21.04 24.06
C HIS A 258 21.84 -21.31 24.50
N THR A 259 21.37 -22.53 24.34
CA THR A 259 20.05 -22.98 24.77
C THR A 259 20.16 -23.91 25.98
N PHE A 260 19.44 -23.59 27.06
CA PHE A 260 19.48 -24.35 28.31
C PHE A 260 18.88 -25.75 28.15
N THR A 261 19.65 -26.75 28.54
CA THR A 261 19.18 -28.13 28.73
C THR A 261 18.37 -28.27 30.03
N VAL A 262 17.60 -29.36 30.16
CA VAL A 262 16.83 -29.66 31.39
C VAL A 262 17.73 -29.75 32.62
N ALA A 263 18.95 -30.28 32.47
CA ALA A 263 19.92 -30.38 33.55
C ALA A 263 20.41 -29.00 34.03
N GLU A 264 20.73 -28.10 33.09
CA GLU A 264 21.17 -26.73 33.41
C GLU A 264 20.02 -25.88 33.98
N ALA A 265 18.80 -26.06 33.46
CA ALA A 265 17.59 -25.44 33.99
C ALA A 265 17.31 -25.86 35.45
N THR A 266 17.49 -27.15 35.74
CA THR A 266 17.37 -27.69 37.11
C THR A 266 18.44 -27.09 38.02
N ALA A 267 19.69 -27.01 37.55
CA ALA A 267 20.78 -26.40 38.32
C ALA A 267 20.55 -24.90 38.59
N ALA A 268 20.00 -24.16 37.62
CA ALA A 268 19.64 -22.75 37.78
C ALA A 268 18.53 -22.56 38.83
N TYR A 269 17.49 -23.39 38.81
CA TYR A 269 16.43 -23.33 39.82
C TYR A 269 16.93 -23.69 41.23
N ILE A 270 17.72 -24.76 41.37
CA ILE A 270 18.34 -25.16 42.64
C ILE A 270 19.27 -24.05 43.19
N TYR A 271 19.96 -23.32 42.32
CA TYR A 271 20.76 -22.17 42.72
C TYR A 271 19.90 -21.05 43.32
N LEU A 272 18.77 -20.72 42.69
CA LEU A 272 17.85 -19.70 43.19
C LEU A 272 17.25 -20.10 44.54
N ASP A 273 16.84 -21.35 44.69
CA ASP A 273 16.23 -21.89 45.91
C ASP A 273 17.22 -21.90 47.09
N ASN A 274 18.41 -22.48 46.92
CA ASN A 274 19.41 -22.57 47.99
C ASN A 274 19.88 -21.21 48.51
N ASN A 275 19.82 -20.16 47.69
CA ASN A 275 20.22 -18.81 48.08
C ASN A 275 19.05 -17.98 48.62
N GLY A 276 17.84 -18.55 48.68
CA GLY A 276 16.63 -17.87 49.12
C GLY A 276 16.24 -16.72 48.19
N TYR A 277 16.54 -16.86 46.90
CA TYR A 277 16.17 -15.89 45.88
C TYR A 277 14.75 -16.11 45.35
N VAL A 278 14.24 -17.34 45.49
CA VAL A 278 12.85 -17.71 45.22
C VAL A 278 12.17 -18.21 46.49
N THR A 279 10.85 -18.10 46.57
CA THR A 279 10.03 -18.76 47.60
C THR A 279 9.83 -20.24 47.25
N PHE A 280 9.26 -21.02 48.17
CA PHE A 280 8.86 -22.42 47.93
C PHE A 280 7.96 -22.56 46.69
N ASP A 281 7.12 -21.54 46.42
CA ASP A 281 6.22 -21.51 45.27
C ASP A 281 6.86 -20.90 44.00
N GLY A 282 8.17 -20.61 44.01
CA GLY A 282 8.92 -20.11 42.86
C GLY A 282 8.84 -18.60 42.61
N GLU A 283 8.26 -17.82 43.53
CA GLU A 283 8.16 -16.36 43.37
C GLU A 283 9.48 -15.66 43.70
N ILE A 284 9.81 -14.59 42.97
CA ILE A 284 11.05 -13.85 43.19
C ILE A 284 10.97 -13.05 44.50
N THR A 285 11.91 -13.29 45.40
CA THR A 285 11.99 -12.63 46.71
C THR A 285 12.61 -11.24 46.65
N ASP A 286 12.36 -10.41 47.66
CA ASP A 286 13.03 -9.11 47.81
C ASP A 286 14.55 -9.23 47.97
N LYS A 287 15.01 -10.37 48.50
CA LYS A 287 16.44 -10.69 48.61
C LYS A 287 17.11 -10.76 47.24
N TYR A 288 16.42 -11.31 46.24
CA TYR A 288 16.93 -11.34 44.87
C TYR A 288 16.96 -9.94 44.25
N ARG A 289 15.90 -9.14 44.45
CA ARG A 289 15.82 -7.76 43.93
C ARG A 289 16.96 -6.89 44.46
N ALA A 290 17.22 -6.96 45.77
CA ALA A 290 18.34 -6.25 46.40
C ALA A 290 19.71 -6.71 45.87
N ALA A 291 19.89 -8.02 45.62
CA ALA A 291 21.12 -8.56 45.02
C ALA A 291 21.30 -8.10 43.57
N ALA A 292 20.21 -7.96 42.81
CA ALA A 292 20.22 -7.47 41.44
C ALA A 292 20.61 -5.99 41.31
N GLU A 293 20.12 -5.13 42.21
CA GLU A 293 20.48 -3.71 42.24
C GLU A 293 21.93 -3.48 42.66
N SER A 294 22.44 -4.28 43.61
CA SER A 294 23.79 -4.14 44.16
C SER A 294 24.86 -4.97 43.43
N GLY A 295 24.47 -5.84 42.49
CA GLY A 295 25.36 -6.77 41.80
C GLY A 295 25.98 -7.85 42.69
N SER A 296 25.40 -8.13 43.86
CA SER A 296 25.96 -8.99 44.91
C SER A 296 25.38 -10.41 44.90
N PHE A 297 25.43 -11.07 43.74
CA PHE A 297 24.92 -12.45 43.60
C PHE A 297 25.85 -13.50 44.20
N ALA A 298 25.26 -14.56 44.76
CA ALA A 298 26.00 -15.74 45.21
C ALA A 298 26.70 -16.44 44.04
N PRO A 299 27.85 -17.11 44.28
CA PRO A 299 28.54 -17.82 43.22
C PRO A 299 27.71 -19.02 42.74
N MET A 300 27.57 -19.12 41.41
CA MET A 300 26.95 -20.27 40.75
C MET A 300 27.90 -21.47 40.69
N ARG A 301 27.35 -22.69 40.62
CA ARG A 301 28.16 -23.91 40.46
C ARG A 301 28.87 -23.93 39.09
N PRO A 302 29.99 -24.67 38.94
CA PRO A 302 30.79 -24.65 37.71
C PRO A 302 29.99 -24.98 36.43
N GLU A 303 28.94 -25.80 36.54
CA GLU A 303 28.13 -26.22 35.41
C GLU A 303 27.27 -25.09 34.81
N ILE A 304 26.94 -24.06 35.60
CA ILE A 304 26.09 -22.94 35.18
C ILE A 304 26.76 -21.56 35.29
N ALA A 305 27.96 -21.49 35.87
CA ALA A 305 28.73 -20.25 36.01
C ALA A 305 28.98 -19.49 34.69
N PRO A 306 29.24 -20.14 33.53
CA PRO A 306 29.36 -19.44 32.25
C PRO A 306 28.08 -18.69 31.82
N TYR A 307 26.92 -19.14 32.33
CA TYR A 307 25.59 -18.64 31.95
C TYR A 307 25.03 -17.60 32.92
N ALA A 308 25.80 -17.20 33.95
CA ALA A 308 25.29 -16.41 35.08
C ALA A 308 24.57 -15.12 34.68
N LYS A 309 25.14 -14.35 33.75
CA LYS A 309 24.49 -13.12 33.24
C LYS A 309 23.18 -13.41 32.51
N GLY A 310 23.14 -14.49 31.74
CA GLY A 310 21.94 -14.93 31.02
C GLY A 310 20.83 -15.39 31.96
N VAL A 311 21.19 -16.21 32.97
CA VAL A 311 20.25 -16.67 34.01
C VAL A 311 19.65 -15.47 34.75
N HIS A 312 20.48 -14.52 35.20
CA HIS A 312 19.99 -13.35 35.93
C HIS A 312 19.13 -12.41 35.07
N LYS A 313 19.46 -12.27 33.77
CA LYS A 313 18.64 -11.50 32.82
C LYS A 313 17.27 -12.15 32.59
N LEU A 314 17.21 -13.48 32.48
CA LEU A 314 15.95 -14.22 32.38
C LEU A 314 15.10 -14.05 33.65
N VAL A 315 15.72 -14.12 34.84
CA VAL A 315 15.00 -13.91 36.10
C VAL A 315 14.52 -12.46 36.25
N GLN A 316 15.30 -11.46 35.83
CA GLN A 316 14.88 -10.05 35.83
C GLN A 316 13.72 -9.78 34.86
N ALA A 317 13.70 -10.45 33.71
CA ALA A 317 12.60 -10.37 32.75
C ALA A 317 11.26 -10.93 33.27
N ILE A 318 11.27 -11.71 34.37
CA ILE A 318 10.03 -12.13 35.05
C ILE A 318 9.29 -10.92 35.63
N PHE A 319 9.99 -9.82 35.98
CA PHE A 319 9.41 -8.65 36.65
C PHE A 319 9.73 -7.26 36.04
N ASP A 320 10.66 -7.12 35.06
CA ASP A 320 10.90 -5.86 34.32
C ASP A 320 11.12 -6.08 32.81
N PRO A 321 10.21 -5.61 31.92
CA PRO A 321 10.29 -5.80 30.47
C PRO A 321 11.28 -4.88 29.72
N SER A 322 11.71 -3.77 30.33
CA SER A 322 12.43 -2.69 29.63
C SER A 322 13.92 -2.98 29.34
N ILE A 323 14.45 -4.09 29.85
CA ILE A 323 15.86 -4.52 29.79
C ILE A 323 16.30 -4.99 28.36
N LEU A 324 15.45 -4.81 27.35
CA LEU A 324 15.68 -5.23 25.97
C LEU A 324 15.96 -4.08 24.98
N ASP A 325 15.88 -2.82 25.40
CA ASP A 325 15.91 -1.65 24.49
C ASP A 325 17.31 -1.06 24.19
N GLU A 326 18.39 -1.56 24.79
CA GLU A 326 19.76 -0.99 24.65
C GLU A 326 20.50 -1.36 23.34
N MET A 327 19.89 -1.23 22.15
CA MET A 327 20.50 -1.70 20.88
C MET A 327 20.59 -0.72 19.69
N ALA A 328 20.52 0.61 19.83
CA ALA A 328 20.81 1.53 18.69
C ALA A 328 21.41 2.90 19.08
N GLY A 329 22.42 3.38 18.33
CA GLY A 329 23.10 4.68 18.53
C GLY A 329 23.10 5.60 17.29
N ASN A 330 23.24 6.91 17.52
CA ASN A 330 23.07 8.03 16.55
C ASN A 330 24.40 8.80 16.31
N GLY A 331 24.61 9.35 15.10
CA GLY A 331 25.81 10.07 14.66
C GLY A 331 25.55 11.50 14.19
N HIS A 332 26.36 12.46 14.66
CA HIS A 332 26.29 13.87 14.27
C HIS A 332 27.70 14.47 14.16
N GLU A 333 28.09 14.91 12.96
CA GLU A 333 29.03 16.03 12.72
C GLU A 333 29.09 16.34 11.20
N THR A 334 28.83 17.59 10.78
CA THR A 334 29.05 18.05 9.39
C THR A 334 29.84 19.36 9.37
N LYS A 335 30.93 19.41 8.58
CA LYS A 335 31.65 20.64 8.19
C LYS A 335 31.60 20.77 6.67
N VAL A 336 30.95 21.80 6.13
CA VAL A 336 30.84 22.06 4.68
C VAL A 336 32.22 22.40 4.07
N LYS A 337 32.53 21.95 2.85
CA LYS A 337 33.77 22.22 2.10
C LYS A 337 33.46 22.79 0.69
N ASP A 338 34.42 23.51 0.09
CA ASP A 338 34.35 24.13 -1.25
C ASP A 338 35.11 23.33 -2.34
N ASN A 339 34.64 23.42 -3.59
CA ASN A 339 35.19 22.74 -4.78
C ASN A 339 35.33 23.72 -5.98
N PRO A 340 36.34 24.59 -6.02
CA PRO A 340 36.49 25.61 -7.06
C PRO A 340 36.90 25.03 -8.42
N LEU A 341 36.79 25.84 -9.49
CA LEU A 341 37.32 25.52 -10.82
C LEU A 341 38.86 25.39 -10.80
N ASN A 342 39.39 24.40 -11.51
CA ASN A 342 40.84 24.12 -11.60
C ASN A 342 41.43 24.55 -12.96
N GLU A 343 42.70 24.20 -13.21
CA GLU A 343 43.44 24.62 -14.41
C GLU A 343 42.83 24.13 -15.74
N ASN A 344 42.03 23.05 -15.72
CA ASN A 344 41.39 22.49 -16.92
C ASN A 344 40.32 23.42 -17.52
N TRP A 345 39.88 24.44 -16.78
CA TRP A 345 38.93 25.45 -17.27
C TRP A 345 39.41 26.14 -18.56
N LYS A 346 40.74 26.30 -18.74
CA LYS A 346 41.32 26.92 -19.94
C LYS A 346 40.95 26.17 -21.22
N ASP A 347 40.88 24.84 -21.15
CA ASP A 347 40.60 23.95 -22.29
C ASP A 347 39.08 23.76 -22.49
N PHE A 348 38.26 24.12 -21.48
CA PHE A 348 36.80 24.06 -21.54
C PHE A 348 36.15 25.35 -22.08
N ARG A 349 36.89 26.47 -22.09
CA ARG A 349 36.36 27.80 -22.42
C ARG A 349 35.66 27.86 -23.78
N GLU A 350 36.25 27.24 -24.81
CA GLU A 350 35.66 27.26 -26.16
C GLU A 350 34.31 26.52 -26.21
N LEU A 351 34.20 25.38 -25.50
CA LEU A 351 32.94 24.67 -25.35
C LEU A 351 31.92 25.53 -24.60
N TRP A 352 32.35 26.16 -23.51
CA TRP A 352 31.50 26.99 -22.67
C TRP A 352 30.88 28.16 -23.45
N GLU A 353 31.67 28.90 -24.23
CA GLU A 353 31.19 30.02 -25.06
C GLU A 353 30.15 29.60 -26.12
N ARG A 354 30.16 28.32 -26.53
CA ARG A 354 29.21 27.77 -27.49
C ARG A 354 27.87 27.38 -26.85
N ILE A 355 27.88 26.97 -25.57
CA ILE A 355 26.68 26.43 -24.89
C ILE A 355 26.09 27.38 -23.82
N ASN A 356 26.83 28.38 -23.35
CA ASN A 356 26.41 29.26 -22.25
C ASN A 356 25.30 30.25 -22.60
N LYS A 357 24.82 30.27 -23.85
CA LYS A 357 23.74 31.15 -24.29
C LYS A 357 22.42 30.71 -23.66
N ARG A 358 21.62 31.69 -23.26
CA ARG A 358 20.23 31.45 -22.88
C ARG A 358 19.35 31.41 -24.11
N TYR A 359 18.36 30.52 -24.11
CA TYR A 359 17.44 30.37 -25.21
C TYR A 359 16.02 30.72 -24.76
N ALA A 360 15.24 31.29 -25.67
CA ALA A 360 13.79 31.35 -25.57
C ALA A 360 13.21 30.38 -26.61
N TYR A 361 11.98 29.90 -26.38
CA TYR A 361 11.31 29.00 -27.31
C TYR A 361 9.95 29.55 -27.75
N THR A 362 9.56 29.20 -28.97
CA THR A 362 8.21 29.40 -29.50
C THR A 362 7.66 28.06 -29.94
N VAL A 363 6.40 27.77 -29.59
CA VAL A 363 5.70 26.54 -30.00
C VAL A 363 4.52 26.93 -30.85
N GLU A 364 4.44 26.38 -32.06
CA GLU A 364 3.22 26.39 -32.86
C GLU A 364 2.41 25.12 -32.54
N PHE A 365 1.11 25.26 -32.26
CA PHE A 365 0.28 24.15 -31.80
C PHE A 365 -0.94 23.96 -32.70
N ASP A 366 -0.96 22.89 -33.47
CA ASP A 366 -2.13 22.48 -34.25
C ASP A 366 -3.03 21.55 -33.43
N SER A 367 -4.27 22.01 -33.20
CA SER A 367 -5.28 21.25 -32.46
C SER A 367 -5.82 20.06 -33.26
N GLU A 368 -5.90 20.14 -34.58
CA GLU A 368 -6.39 19.04 -35.42
C GLU A 368 -5.37 17.90 -35.46
N GLU A 369 -4.08 18.23 -35.53
CA GLU A 369 -2.99 17.28 -35.44
C GLU A 369 -3.01 16.51 -34.10
N LEU A 370 -3.17 17.23 -32.97
CA LEU A 370 -3.26 16.61 -31.65
C LEU A 370 -4.42 15.62 -31.57
N ILE A 371 -5.60 16.01 -32.05
CA ILE A 371 -6.81 15.17 -32.01
C ILE A 371 -6.55 13.88 -32.78
N LYS A 372 -6.02 13.97 -33.99
CA LYS A 372 -5.74 12.81 -34.84
C LYS A 372 -4.74 11.86 -34.20
N LYS A 373 -3.57 12.38 -33.76
CA LYS A 373 -2.54 11.59 -33.09
C LYS A 373 -3.06 10.93 -31.80
N SER A 374 -3.90 11.63 -31.04
CA SER A 374 -4.53 11.10 -29.81
C SER A 374 -5.48 9.94 -30.11
N ILE A 375 -6.33 10.07 -31.14
CA ILE A 375 -7.24 9.01 -31.56
C ILE A 375 -6.47 7.76 -32.00
N ASP A 376 -5.44 7.94 -32.83
CA ASP A 376 -4.62 6.85 -33.35
C ASP A 376 -3.87 6.11 -32.21
N ALA A 377 -3.31 6.86 -31.25
CA ALA A 377 -2.66 6.31 -30.07
C ALA A 377 -3.64 5.54 -29.16
N ILE A 378 -4.83 6.10 -28.89
CA ILE A 378 -5.84 5.41 -28.06
C ILE A 378 -6.32 4.12 -28.74
N ASN A 379 -6.56 4.15 -30.06
CA ASN A 379 -7.03 2.98 -30.80
C ASN A 379 -6.01 1.84 -30.85
N SER A 380 -4.73 2.16 -31.01
CA SER A 380 -3.66 1.17 -31.08
C SER A 380 -3.25 0.64 -29.70
N GLU A 381 -3.05 1.54 -28.73
CA GLU A 381 -2.34 1.24 -27.49
C GLU A 381 -3.24 0.99 -26.29
N LEU A 382 -4.45 1.57 -26.22
CA LEU A 382 -5.27 1.49 -25.01
C LEU A 382 -5.56 0.02 -24.63
N ARG A 383 -5.16 -0.35 -23.42
CA ARG A 383 -5.47 -1.63 -22.78
C ARG A 383 -5.93 -1.35 -21.36
N VAL A 384 -7.12 -1.84 -21.01
CA VAL A 384 -7.74 -1.65 -19.70
C VAL A 384 -7.90 -3.02 -19.07
N ALA A 385 -7.33 -3.23 -17.90
CA ALA A 385 -7.50 -4.48 -17.18
C ALA A 385 -8.90 -4.53 -16.56
N ARG A 386 -9.48 -5.73 -16.52
CA ARG A 386 -10.66 -5.98 -15.68
C ARG A 386 -10.24 -5.92 -14.22
N LEU A 387 -11.09 -5.32 -13.39
CA LEU A 387 -10.90 -5.39 -11.95
C LEU A 387 -10.90 -6.86 -11.53
N THR A 388 -9.86 -7.25 -10.79
CA THR A 388 -9.72 -8.58 -10.21
C THR A 388 -9.48 -8.42 -8.73
N TYR A 389 -9.97 -9.38 -7.95
CA TYR A 389 -9.70 -9.46 -6.52
C TYR A 389 -9.28 -10.87 -6.17
N THR A 390 -8.43 -10.98 -5.16
CA THR A 390 -7.95 -12.25 -4.64
C THR A 390 -8.75 -12.56 -3.39
N LEU A 391 -9.61 -13.57 -3.48
CA LEU A 391 -10.29 -14.12 -2.33
C LEU A 391 -9.38 -15.16 -1.69
N THR A 392 -8.95 -14.90 -0.46
CA THR A 392 -8.24 -15.89 0.36
C THR A 392 -9.23 -16.46 1.35
N LYS A 393 -9.57 -17.74 1.18
CA LYS A 393 -10.36 -18.50 2.15
C LYS A 393 -9.40 -19.37 2.95
N GLY A 394 -9.49 -19.29 4.25
CA GLY A 394 -8.72 -20.14 5.15
C GLY A 394 -9.57 -20.58 6.31
N GLU A 395 -9.20 -21.73 6.83
CA GLU A 395 -9.70 -22.24 8.09
C GLU A 395 -8.63 -22.00 9.14
N GLN A 396 -9.03 -21.47 10.29
CA GLN A 396 -8.11 -21.27 11.38
C GLN A 396 -8.36 -22.32 12.46
N THR A 397 -7.38 -23.19 12.67
CA THR A 397 -7.36 -24.20 13.73
C THR A 397 -6.28 -23.80 14.74
N GLY A 398 -6.69 -23.25 15.89
CA GLY A 398 -5.74 -22.70 16.87
C GLY A 398 -5.04 -21.42 16.37
N THR A 399 -3.71 -21.38 16.38
CA THR A 399 -2.90 -20.20 15.99
C THR A 399 -2.53 -20.17 14.51
N ASP A 400 -2.70 -21.29 13.81
CA ASP A 400 -2.26 -21.42 12.41
C ASP A 400 -3.45 -21.11 11.50
N PHE A 401 -3.31 -20.06 10.68
CA PHE A 401 -4.24 -19.78 9.60
C PHE A 401 -3.83 -20.62 8.38
N ASN A 402 -4.56 -21.71 8.17
CA ASN A 402 -4.33 -22.58 7.02
C ASN A 402 -5.12 -22.03 5.84
N VAL A 403 -4.40 -21.53 4.84
CA VAL A 403 -5.01 -21.12 3.57
C VAL A 403 -5.57 -22.38 2.90
N GLU A 404 -6.90 -22.49 2.86
CA GLU A 404 -7.61 -23.61 2.22
C GLU A 404 -7.61 -23.40 0.70
N SER A 405 -7.88 -22.17 0.26
CA SER A 405 -7.87 -21.81 -1.14
C SER A 405 -7.60 -20.31 -1.35
N THR A 406 -6.92 -20.03 -2.45
CA THR A 406 -6.77 -18.68 -2.98
C THR A 406 -7.35 -18.67 -4.38
N GLU A 407 -8.38 -17.87 -4.61
CA GLU A 407 -9.01 -17.73 -5.91
C GLU A 407 -8.93 -16.28 -6.37
N THR A 408 -8.42 -16.05 -7.58
CA THR A 408 -8.51 -14.75 -8.23
C THR A 408 -9.82 -14.69 -9.01
N LYS A 409 -10.75 -13.88 -8.51
CA LYS A 409 -12.05 -13.64 -9.16
C LYS A 409 -12.02 -12.34 -9.94
N LYS A 410 -12.80 -12.29 -11.02
CA LYS A 410 -13.06 -11.06 -11.78
C LYS A 410 -14.22 -10.33 -11.12
N LEU A 411 -14.09 -9.03 -10.95
CA LEU A 411 -15.19 -8.19 -10.50
C LEU A 411 -16.04 -7.84 -11.72
N ASP A 412 -17.00 -8.70 -12.03
CA ASP A 412 -18.03 -8.36 -13.01
C ASP A 412 -18.97 -7.33 -12.35
N ARG A 413 -18.88 -6.08 -12.80
CA ARG A 413 -19.87 -5.05 -12.48
C ARG A 413 -21.13 -5.43 -13.26
N SER A 414 -22.18 -5.86 -12.54
CA SER A 414 -23.50 -6.08 -13.16
C SER A 414 -23.93 -4.81 -13.89
N GLN A 415 -24.60 -4.95 -15.03
CA GLN A 415 -25.09 -3.82 -15.80
C GLN A 415 -26.02 -2.97 -14.92
N GLY A 416 -25.52 -1.83 -14.43
CA GLY A 416 -26.33 -0.96 -13.57
C GLY A 416 -25.61 -0.19 -12.47
N SER A 417 -24.27 -0.17 -12.40
CA SER A 417 -23.57 0.73 -11.47
C SER A 417 -24.03 2.19 -11.71
N SER A 418 -24.86 2.71 -10.81
CA SER A 418 -25.48 4.05 -10.86
C SER A 418 -24.50 5.18 -10.57
N VAL A 419 -23.19 4.93 -10.67
CA VAL A 419 -22.17 5.95 -10.47
C VAL A 419 -22.12 6.77 -11.76
N GLU A 420 -22.67 7.98 -11.70
CA GLU A 420 -22.56 8.95 -12.79
C GLU A 420 -21.09 9.37 -12.91
N TYR A 421 -20.42 8.87 -13.96
CA TYR A 421 -19.06 9.27 -14.27
C TYR A 421 -19.06 10.44 -15.25
N ASP A 422 -18.51 11.59 -14.84
CA ASP A 422 -18.19 12.68 -15.77
C ASP A 422 -16.91 12.34 -16.57
N LEU A 423 -17.04 11.41 -17.52
CA LEU A 423 -15.94 10.95 -18.38
C LEU A 423 -15.22 12.12 -19.08
N ILE A 424 -15.98 13.04 -19.66
CA ILE A 424 -15.43 14.19 -20.39
C ILE A 424 -14.74 15.14 -19.41
N GLY A 425 -15.35 15.43 -18.26
CA GLY A 425 -14.79 16.32 -17.26
C GLY A 425 -13.48 15.81 -16.68
N LYS A 426 -13.43 14.52 -16.30
CA LYS A 426 -12.24 13.90 -15.72
C LYS A 426 -11.06 13.86 -16.71
N ILE A 427 -11.32 13.54 -17.98
CA ILE A 427 -10.27 13.57 -19.00
C ILE A 427 -9.83 15.00 -19.30
N ALA A 428 -10.77 15.96 -19.38
CA ALA A 428 -10.45 17.37 -19.61
C ALA A 428 -9.58 17.95 -18.48
N GLU A 429 -9.91 17.65 -17.23
CA GLU A 429 -9.11 18.03 -16.06
C GLU A 429 -7.70 17.43 -16.13
N GLY A 430 -7.58 16.12 -16.37
CA GLY A 430 -6.29 15.44 -16.41
C GLY A 430 -5.39 15.81 -17.59
N THR A 431 -5.97 16.29 -18.69
CA THR A 431 -5.23 16.67 -19.93
C THR A 431 -5.06 18.18 -20.09
N THR A 432 -5.72 18.98 -19.25
CA THR A 432 -5.85 20.44 -19.37
C THR A 432 -6.37 20.87 -20.75
N LEU A 433 -7.22 20.05 -21.38
CA LEU A 433 -7.87 20.35 -22.67
C LEU A 433 -9.31 20.82 -22.46
N THR A 434 -9.89 21.47 -23.47
CA THR A 434 -11.31 21.84 -23.41
C THR A 434 -12.20 20.60 -23.49
N ARG A 435 -13.36 20.63 -22.83
CA ARG A 435 -14.38 19.57 -22.93
C ARG A 435 -14.77 19.27 -24.39
N ARG A 436 -14.77 20.30 -25.26
CA ARG A 436 -15.03 20.16 -26.70
C ARG A 436 -13.97 19.29 -27.38
N THR A 437 -12.69 19.58 -27.15
CA THR A 437 -11.58 18.79 -27.72
C THR A 437 -11.62 17.34 -27.26
N VAL A 438 -11.84 17.12 -25.95
CA VAL A 438 -11.97 15.77 -25.38
C VAL A 438 -13.15 15.01 -25.98
N ALA A 439 -14.31 15.66 -26.13
CA ALA A 439 -15.47 15.06 -26.78
C ALA A 439 -15.17 14.67 -28.23
N THR A 440 -14.45 15.50 -28.99
CA THR A 440 -14.01 15.17 -30.35
C THR A 440 -13.10 13.94 -30.37
N ILE A 441 -12.10 13.87 -29.47
CA ILE A 441 -11.20 12.71 -29.34
C ILE A 441 -12.01 11.45 -29.04
N LEU A 442 -12.87 11.48 -28.00
CA LEU A 442 -13.68 10.33 -27.61
C LEU A 442 -14.72 9.92 -28.67
N SER A 443 -15.18 10.86 -29.51
CA SER A 443 -16.06 10.54 -30.63
C SER A 443 -15.33 9.85 -31.80
N GLY A 444 -14.01 10.02 -31.89
CA GLY A 444 -13.18 9.45 -32.95
C GLY A 444 -12.53 8.10 -32.60
N ILE A 445 -12.55 7.68 -31.34
CA ILE A 445 -12.02 6.36 -30.95
C ILE A 445 -12.98 5.23 -31.35
N SER A 446 -12.44 4.02 -31.52
CA SER A 446 -13.23 2.86 -31.90
C SER A 446 -14.23 2.45 -30.82
N ARG A 447 -15.38 1.88 -31.23
CA ARG A 447 -16.42 1.41 -30.30
C ARG A 447 -15.89 0.37 -29.31
N GLU A 448 -15.01 -0.51 -29.76
CA GLU A 448 -14.38 -1.53 -28.90
C GLU A 448 -13.53 -0.89 -27.80
N LYS A 449 -12.76 0.16 -28.13
CA LYS A 449 -12.01 0.91 -27.12
C LYS A 449 -12.93 1.62 -26.14
N LEU A 450 -13.98 2.29 -26.65
CA LEU A 450 -14.95 2.97 -25.79
C LEU A 450 -15.65 1.99 -24.83
N TRP A 451 -15.86 0.74 -25.24
CA TRP A 451 -16.48 -0.29 -24.39
C TRP A 451 -15.64 -0.64 -23.16
N LEU A 452 -14.31 -0.52 -23.24
CA LEU A 452 -13.39 -0.74 -22.10
C LEU A 452 -13.67 0.20 -20.91
N PHE A 453 -14.31 1.35 -21.15
CA PHE A 453 -14.74 2.24 -20.07
C PHE A 453 -15.71 1.54 -19.11
N ARG A 454 -16.57 0.62 -19.60
CA ARG A 454 -17.49 -0.13 -18.75
C ARG A 454 -16.80 -1.15 -17.85
N GLU A 455 -15.66 -1.67 -18.31
CA GLU A 455 -14.91 -2.72 -17.63
C GLU A 455 -14.13 -2.16 -16.44
N ASN A 456 -13.49 -1.00 -16.61
CA ASN A 456 -12.81 -0.28 -15.55
C ASN A 456 -12.73 1.23 -15.88
N PRO A 457 -13.73 2.03 -15.44
CA PRO A 457 -13.83 3.46 -15.75
C PRO A 457 -12.60 4.27 -15.35
N GLU A 458 -12.05 4.02 -14.16
CA GLU A 458 -10.92 4.78 -13.60
C GLU A 458 -9.64 4.52 -14.38
N GLU A 459 -9.34 3.25 -14.62
CA GLU A 459 -8.15 2.88 -15.39
C GLU A 459 -8.27 3.35 -16.85
N PHE A 460 -9.47 3.28 -17.44
CA PHE A 460 -9.73 3.85 -18.75
C PHE A 460 -9.42 5.35 -18.78
N ILE A 461 -9.96 6.13 -17.84
CA ILE A 461 -9.73 7.58 -17.75
C ILE A 461 -8.24 7.86 -17.59
N ALA A 462 -7.57 7.21 -16.62
CA ALA A 462 -6.16 7.44 -16.34
C ALA A 462 -5.27 7.14 -17.56
N LYS A 463 -5.51 6.02 -18.25
CA LYS A 463 -4.73 5.64 -19.44
C LYS A 463 -5.00 6.55 -20.63
N VAL A 464 -6.25 6.93 -20.87
CA VAL A 464 -6.58 7.90 -21.93
C VAL A 464 -5.94 9.26 -21.65
N VAL A 465 -5.97 9.73 -20.40
CA VAL A 465 -5.28 10.97 -19.98
C VAL A 465 -3.78 10.88 -20.25
N GLY A 466 -3.14 9.76 -19.89
CA GLY A 466 -1.72 9.52 -20.16
C GLY A 466 -1.41 9.59 -21.66
N LEU A 467 -2.14 8.84 -22.47
CA LEU A 467 -1.97 8.80 -23.93
C LEU A 467 -2.13 10.19 -24.57
N ILE A 468 -3.16 10.94 -24.19
CA ILE A 468 -3.38 12.31 -24.72
C ILE A 468 -2.24 13.23 -24.30
N ASN A 469 -1.79 13.18 -23.04
CA ASN A 469 -0.69 14.02 -22.57
C ASN A 469 0.63 13.68 -23.27
N ARG A 470 0.90 12.40 -23.57
CA ARG A 470 2.05 11.97 -24.38
C ARG A 470 1.99 12.57 -25.78
N GLN A 471 0.85 12.49 -26.45
CA GLN A 471 0.70 13.08 -27.79
C GLN A 471 0.80 14.61 -27.76
N LYS A 472 0.26 15.24 -26.71
CA LYS A 472 0.42 16.69 -26.47
C LYS A 472 1.90 17.07 -26.33
N ALA A 473 2.70 16.31 -25.59
CA ALA A 473 4.13 16.55 -25.48
C ALA A 473 4.85 16.35 -26.82
N SER A 474 4.52 15.29 -27.58
CA SER A 474 5.12 15.02 -28.89
C SER A 474 4.90 16.16 -29.88
N VAL A 475 3.65 16.61 -30.06
CA VAL A 475 3.30 17.73 -30.97
C VAL A 475 4.05 18.99 -30.59
N VAL A 476 4.16 19.27 -29.29
CA VAL A 476 4.89 20.43 -28.77
C VAL A 476 6.40 20.36 -29.10
N VAL A 477 7.03 19.19 -28.95
CA VAL A 477 8.44 18.98 -29.31
C VAL A 477 8.65 19.06 -30.83
N GLU A 478 7.74 18.51 -31.63
CA GLU A 478 7.84 18.51 -33.10
C GLU A 478 7.77 19.93 -33.70
N HIS A 479 7.07 20.86 -33.05
CA HIS A 479 6.89 22.24 -33.54
C HIS A 479 7.59 23.31 -32.68
N ILE A 480 8.44 22.92 -31.73
CA ILE A 480 9.25 23.87 -30.98
C ILE A 480 10.37 24.46 -31.86
N THR A 481 10.56 25.77 -31.75
CA THR A 481 11.71 26.50 -32.29
C THR A 481 12.41 27.25 -31.17
N TYR A 482 13.74 27.39 -31.28
CA TYR A 482 14.56 28.06 -30.29
C TYR A 482 15.28 29.27 -30.88
N THR A 483 15.31 30.36 -30.13
CA THR A 483 16.08 31.57 -30.46
C THR A 483 16.94 31.98 -29.27
N PRO A 484 18.17 32.51 -29.49
CA PRO A 484 18.95 33.10 -28.40
C PRO A 484 18.14 34.20 -27.69
N SER A 485 18.07 34.13 -26.37
CA SER A 485 17.43 35.14 -25.54
C SER A 485 18.28 36.40 -25.47
N ALA A 486 17.64 37.54 -25.14
CA ALA A 486 18.32 38.79 -24.83
C ALA A 486 18.95 38.80 -23.42
N GLU A 487 18.70 37.77 -22.61
CA GLU A 487 19.33 37.60 -21.29
C GLU A 487 20.84 37.36 -21.37
N GLU A 488 21.56 37.76 -20.32
CA GLU A 488 22.99 37.50 -20.22
C GLU A 488 23.29 35.98 -20.23
N PRO A 489 24.34 35.55 -20.94
CA PRO A 489 24.81 34.16 -20.91
C PRO A 489 25.10 33.67 -19.48
N TYR A 490 25.05 32.36 -19.27
CA TYR A 490 25.44 31.76 -17.99
C TYR A 490 26.90 32.11 -17.64
N SER A 491 27.10 32.61 -16.41
CA SER A 491 28.43 32.80 -15.81
C SER A 491 29.07 31.45 -15.46
N GLN A 492 30.39 31.40 -15.36
CA GLN A 492 31.15 30.26 -14.84
C GLN A 492 30.84 29.97 -13.35
N ASP A 493 30.27 30.93 -12.62
CA ASP A 493 29.94 30.79 -11.20
C ASP A 493 28.91 29.70 -10.90
N ILE A 494 28.20 29.20 -11.92
CA ILE A 494 27.27 28.08 -11.75
C ILE A 494 27.97 26.82 -11.22
N PHE A 495 29.28 26.66 -11.48
CA PHE A 495 30.05 25.51 -11.03
C PHE A 495 30.54 25.65 -9.57
N ASN A 496 30.51 26.85 -9.01
CA ASN A 496 30.97 27.13 -7.64
C ASN A 496 29.86 26.81 -6.62
N MET A 497 29.74 25.53 -6.23
CA MET A 497 28.79 25.06 -5.22
C MET A 497 29.51 24.48 -4.00
N SER A 498 29.12 24.92 -2.79
CA SER A 498 29.57 24.32 -1.53
C SER A 498 28.76 23.06 -1.20
N ARG A 499 29.42 22.04 -0.63
CA ARG A 499 28.82 20.71 -0.33
C ARG A 499 29.21 20.24 1.08
N ALA A 500 28.42 19.35 1.69
CA ALA A 500 28.72 18.84 3.03
C ALA A 500 29.98 17.93 3.03
N SER A 501 30.71 17.85 4.15
CA SER A 501 31.97 17.08 4.24
C SER A 501 31.86 15.62 3.82
N ASP A 502 30.73 14.99 4.14
CA ASP A 502 30.44 13.58 3.87
C ASP A 502 30.14 13.32 2.39
N GLU A 503 29.66 14.33 1.65
CA GLU A 503 29.50 14.24 0.20
C GLU A 503 30.86 14.19 -0.52
N TYR A 504 31.88 14.90 -0.03
CA TYR A 504 33.23 14.85 -0.61
C TYR A 504 33.89 13.47 -0.47
N ALA A 505 33.59 12.73 0.60
CA ALA A 505 34.09 11.36 0.77
C ALA A 505 33.51 10.41 -0.29
N LYS A 506 32.35 10.75 -0.87
CA LYS A 506 31.67 9.97 -1.90
C LYS A 506 31.96 10.47 -3.32
N ALA A 507 32.48 11.70 -3.46
CA ALA A 507 32.81 12.30 -4.75
C ALA A 507 33.95 11.56 -5.47
N PHE A 508 33.95 11.62 -6.80
CA PHE A 508 35.03 11.10 -7.63
C PHE A 508 36.13 12.16 -7.79
N LYS A 509 37.36 11.83 -7.39
CA LYS A 509 38.51 12.72 -7.58
C LYS A 509 39.02 12.61 -9.01
N ALA A 510 38.78 13.63 -9.83
CA ALA A 510 39.03 13.65 -11.26
C ALA A 510 40.32 14.40 -11.61
N LYS A 511 40.87 14.13 -12.79
CA LYS A 511 42.08 14.76 -13.35
C LYS A 511 41.80 15.62 -14.57
N HIS A 512 40.85 15.23 -15.42
CA HIS A 512 40.45 15.92 -16.65
C HIS A 512 39.14 16.73 -16.47
N ALA A 513 38.49 16.65 -15.32
CA ALA A 513 37.32 17.50 -15.03
C ALA A 513 37.72 18.94 -14.72
N ILE A 514 36.82 19.90 -14.95
CA ILE A 514 36.99 21.32 -14.59
C ILE A 514 37.05 21.60 -13.08
N GLN A 515 36.74 20.59 -12.24
CA GLN A 515 36.81 20.62 -10.79
C GLN A 515 37.48 19.35 -10.29
N ASP A 516 38.17 19.42 -9.14
CA ASP A 516 38.93 18.28 -8.60
C ASP A 516 38.02 17.16 -8.11
N TYR A 517 36.79 17.48 -7.71
CA TYR A 517 35.79 16.53 -7.27
C TYR A 517 34.54 16.59 -8.16
N VAL A 518 34.15 15.45 -8.72
CA VAL A 518 32.92 15.26 -9.49
C VAL A 518 31.89 14.54 -8.63
N PHE A 519 30.72 15.16 -8.45
CA PHE A 519 29.63 14.60 -7.67
C PHE A 519 28.65 13.87 -8.60
N THR A 520 28.49 12.56 -8.42
CA THR A 520 27.62 11.71 -9.24
C THR A 520 26.32 11.42 -8.49
N ASP A 521 25.22 11.27 -9.20
CA ASP A 521 23.91 11.01 -8.60
C ASP A 521 23.85 9.52 -8.17
N GLY A 522 23.26 9.27 -6.99
CA GLY A 522 23.03 7.93 -6.42
C GLY A 522 23.84 7.61 -5.15
N THR A 523 23.33 6.65 -4.35
CA THR A 523 23.95 6.19 -3.09
C THR A 523 24.88 4.99 -3.28
N ALA A 524 24.84 4.35 -4.44
CA ALA A 524 25.66 3.19 -4.75
C ALA A 524 27.11 3.60 -5.05
N ALA A 525 28.07 2.84 -4.52
CA ALA A 525 29.49 3.07 -4.75
C ALA A 525 29.89 2.96 -6.24
N ASP A 526 29.04 2.42 -7.11
CA ASP A 526 29.33 2.27 -8.55
C ASP A 526 28.11 2.63 -9.42
N SER A 527 27.57 3.85 -9.23
CA SER A 527 26.51 4.37 -10.09
C SER A 527 26.94 4.49 -11.55
N VAL A 528 25.97 4.54 -12.47
CA VAL A 528 26.22 4.69 -13.92
C VAL A 528 27.04 5.94 -14.21
N GLU A 529 26.67 7.07 -13.61
CA GLU A 529 27.42 8.33 -13.71
C GLU A 529 28.84 8.23 -13.18
N ARG A 530 29.07 7.47 -12.10
CA ARG A 530 30.40 7.29 -11.53
C ARG A 530 31.31 6.46 -12.42
N ARG A 531 30.78 5.42 -13.05
CA ARG A 531 31.51 4.65 -14.07
C ARG A 531 31.81 5.53 -15.28
N PHE A 532 30.81 6.27 -15.76
CA PHE A 532 30.96 7.18 -16.87
C PHE A 532 32.03 8.26 -16.62
N ALA A 533 32.04 8.88 -15.43
CA ALA A 533 33.06 9.85 -15.05
C ALA A 533 34.47 9.24 -14.97
N LYS A 534 34.62 8.03 -14.43
CA LYS A 534 35.91 7.30 -14.41
C LYS A 534 36.44 7.04 -15.83
N ASP A 535 35.55 6.64 -16.72
CA ASP A 535 35.90 6.33 -18.11
C ASP A 535 36.33 7.59 -18.85
N LEU A 536 35.59 8.70 -18.70
CA LEU A 536 35.97 10.01 -19.25
C LEU A 536 37.34 10.50 -18.74
N ASP A 537 37.61 10.31 -17.45
CA ASP A 537 38.86 10.77 -16.82
C ASP A 537 40.09 9.93 -17.21
N THR A 538 39.86 8.69 -17.67
CA THR A 538 40.93 7.75 -18.07
C THR A 538 41.18 7.78 -19.58
N ALA A 539 40.19 8.21 -20.37
CA ALA A 539 40.27 8.30 -21.81
C ALA A 539 41.33 9.32 -22.28
N LYS A 540 42.07 8.98 -23.34
CA LYS A 540 43.14 9.84 -23.90
C LYS A 540 42.61 10.87 -24.88
N GLU A 541 41.49 10.55 -25.50
CA GLU A 541 40.77 11.34 -26.49
C GLU A 541 39.92 12.45 -25.84
N VAL A 542 39.61 12.34 -24.54
CA VAL A 542 38.93 13.38 -23.77
C VAL A 542 39.95 14.43 -23.35
N VAL A 543 39.72 15.68 -23.74
CA VAL A 543 40.58 16.82 -23.38
C VAL A 543 40.15 17.37 -22.03
N VAL A 544 38.85 17.60 -21.87
CA VAL A 544 38.26 18.13 -20.64
C VAL A 544 36.77 17.82 -20.62
N TYR A 545 36.20 17.67 -19.43
CA TYR A 545 34.76 17.53 -19.24
C TYR A 545 34.25 18.27 -18.01
N ALA A 546 32.94 18.52 -17.99
CA ALA A 546 32.24 19.14 -16.88
C ALA A 546 30.92 18.40 -16.62
N LYS A 547 30.59 18.20 -15.34
CA LYS A 547 29.22 17.88 -14.94
C LYS A 547 28.45 19.19 -14.82
N LEU A 548 27.34 19.32 -15.54
CA LEU A 548 26.54 20.53 -15.50
C LEU A 548 25.74 20.57 -14.18
N PRO A 549 25.77 21.70 -13.46
CA PRO A 549 25.14 21.80 -12.15
C PRO A 549 23.62 21.84 -12.28
N ARG A 550 22.95 21.09 -11.40
CA ARG A 550 21.50 21.12 -11.18
C ARG A 550 21.18 21.98 -9.95
N GLY A 551 19.93 22.40 -9.78
CA GLY A 551 19.45 23.22 -8.65
C GLY A 551 19.22 24.70 -8.98
N PRO A 552 19.02 25.59 -8.00
CA PRO A 552 18.58 26.97 -8.24
C PRO A 552 19.51 27.82 -9.11
N ARG A 553 20.80 27.49 -9.16
CA ARG A 553 21.83 28.15 -10.00
C ARG A 553 22.36 27.25 -11.11
N GLY A 554 21.59 26.25 -11.52
CA GLY A 554 22.00 25.27 -12.53
C GLY A 554 21.97 25.78 -13.97
N PHE A 555 22.51 24.97 -14.87
CA PHE A 555 22.41 25.20 -16.31
C PHE A 555 21.11 24.61 -16.84
N TYR A 556 20.26 25.43 -17.48
CA TYR A 556 18.95 24.99 -17.95
C TYR A 556 18.65 25.39 -19.40
N ILE A 557 18.06 24.43 -20.10
CA ILE A 557 17.38 24.60 -21.38
C ILE A 557 15.88 24.70 -21.08
N PRO A 558 15.22 25.80 -21.43
CA PRO A 558 13.79 25.92 -21.21
C PRO A 558 13.05 24.99 -22.16
N THR A 559 12.10 24.24 -21.63
CA THR A 559 11.20 23.41 -22.44
C THR A 559 9.75 23.68 -22.02
N PRO A 560 8.78 23.43 -22.91
CA PRO A 560 7.35 23.60 -22.61
C PRO A 560 6.84 22.72 -21.46
N VAL A 561 7.56 21.64 -21.14
CA VAL A 561 7.25 20.70 -20.05
C VAL A 561 8.18 20.87 -18.84
N GLY A 562 8.81 22.05 -18.72
CA GLY A 562 9.68 22.44 -17.61
C GLY A 562 11.17 22.44 -17.96
N ASN A 563 11.99 23.06 -17.12
CA ASN A 563 13.42 23.19 -17.39
C ASN A 563 14.11 21.82 -17.46
N TYR A 564 15.06 21.72 -18.39
CA TYR A 564 15.90 20.54 -18.60
C TYR A 564 17.38 20.89 -18.40
N SER A 565 18.13 20.02 -17.73
CA SER A 565 19.56 20.20 -17.46
C SER A 565 20.28 18.92 -17.88
N PRO A 566 21.02 18.93 -18.99
CA PRO A 566 21.84 17.79 -19.39
C PRO A 566 22.90 17.47 -18.34
N ASP A 567 23.36 16.23 -18.25
CA ASP A 567 24.36 15.83 -17.26
C ASP A 567 25.78 16.34 -17.55
N TRP A 568 26.25 16.21 -18.79
CA TRP A 568 27.67 16.34 -19.11
C TRP A 568 27.92 17.29 -20.29
N ALA A 569 29.03 18.02 -20.23
CA ALA A 569 29.62 18.73 -21.34
C ALA A 569 31.06 18.25 -21.55
N ILE A 570 31.40 17.78 -22.74
CA ILE A 570 32.64 17.03 -23.02
C ILE A 570 33.31 17.60 -24.27
N SER A 571 34.64 17.80 -24.19
CA SER A 571 35.49 18.18 -25.31
C SER A 571 36.43 17.03 -25.68
N PHE A 572 36.35 16.58 -26.93
CA PHE A 572 37.18 15.51 -27.50
C PHE A 572 38.22 16.05 -28.47
N LYS A 573 39.32 15.31 -28.65
CA LYS A 573 40.34 15.57 -29.66
C LYS A 573 40.16 14.67 -30.89
N LYS A 574 39.87 15.26 -32.06
CA LYS A 574 39.90 14.60 -33.39
C LYS A 574 41.22 14.93 -34.10
N GLY A 575 42.11 13.94 -34.21
CA GLY A 575 43.43 14.11 -34.82
C GLY A 575 44.37 14.98 -33.97
N THR A 576 45.10 15.91 -34.59
CA THR A 576 46.12 16.71 -33.88
C THR A 576 45.60 18.00 -33.25
N VAL A 577 44.51 18.61 -33.77
CA VAL A 577 44.06 19.97 -33.36
C VAL A 577 42.52 20.18 -33.39
N LYS A 578 41.70 19.27 -33.93
CA LYS A 578 40.26 19.55 -34.10
C LYS A 578 39.45 19.10 -32.89
N HIS A 579 38.71 19.99 -32.24
CA HIS A 579 37.83 19.63 -31.13
C HIS A 579 36.45 19.17 -31.62
N ILE A 580 35.88 18.14 -30.98
CA ILE A 580 34.45 17.81 -31.10
C ILE A 580 33.80 18.05 -29.74
N PHE A 581 32.71 18.80 -29.75
CA PHE A 581 31.99 19.21 -28.55
C PHE A 581 30.69 18.43 -28.39
N PHE A 582 30.51 17.84 -27.22
CA PHE A 582 29.34 17.02 -26.90
C PHE A 582 28.65 17.48 -25.62
N ILE A 583 27.32 17.43 -25.66
CA ILE A 583 26.46 17.42 -24.49
C ILE A 583 25.86 16.03 -24.37
N ALA A 584 25.95 15.41 -23.20
CA ALA A 584 25.50 14.04 -22.98
C ALA A 584 24.58 13.93 -21.77
N GLU A 585 23.54 13.10 -21.90
CA GLU A 585 22.66 12.69 -20.80
C GLU A 585 22.90 11.21 -20.49
N THR A 586 23.10 10.87 -19.21
CA THR A 586 23.34 9.49 -18.79
C THR A 586 22.05 8.80 -18.32
N LYS A 587 21.60 7.77 -19.05
CA LYS A 587 20.30 7.11 -18.78
C LYS A 587 20.15 6.41 -17.43
N GLY A 588 21.20 6.28 -16.62
CA GLY A 588 21.15 5.61 -15.32
C GLY A 588 20.33 6.35 -14.25
N SER A 589 19.98 7.61 -14.49
CA SER A 589 19.11 8.45 -13.66
C SER A 589 17.61 8.24 -13.94
N MET A 590 17.25 7.70 -15.12
CA MET A 590 15.86 7.36 -15.46
C MET A 590 15.40 6.17 -14.60
N LYS A 591 14.56 6.46 -13.60
CA LYS A 591 14.01 5.46 -12.70
C LYS A 591 13.07 4.52 -13.46
N SER A 592 13.53 3.28 -13.61
CA SER A 592 12.75 2.04 -13.69
C SER A 592 11.71 1.93 -14.80
N THR A 593 12.09 1.27 -15.89
CA THR A 593 11.21 0.31 -16.58
C THR A 593 10.93 -0.88 -15.65
N LYS A 594 10.12 -0.68 -14.61
CA LYS A 594 9.46 -1.80 -13.91
C LYS A 594 8.14 -2.07 -14.63
N PHE A 595 8.08 -3.21 -15.31
CA PHE A 595 6.84 -3.83 -15.80
C PHE A 595 5.99 -2.99 -16.77
N GLY A 596 6.53 -2.65 -17.95
CA GLY A 596 5.72 -2.34 -19.14
C GLY A 596 4.81 -1.11 -19.09
N GLU A 597 4.77 -0.37 -17.98
CA GLU A 597 4.08 0.90 -17.83
C GLU A 597 5.13 2.03 -17.73
N MET A 598 5.17 2.87 -18.76
CA MET A 598 5.93 4.11 -18.76
C MET A 598 5.27 5.07 -17.77
N THR A 599 6.02 5.63 -16.81
CA THR A 599 5.44 6.58 -15.86
C THR A 599 5.27 7.95 -16.51
N ARG A 600 4.33 8.77 -15.99
CA ARG A 600 4.17 10.18 -16.44
C ARG A 600 5.48 10.97 -16.34
N THR A 601 6.36 10.58 -15.42
CA THR A 601 7.69 11.17 -15.24
C THR A 601 8.64 10.82 -16.39
N ASP A 602 8.60 9.59 -16.89
CA ASP A 602 9.47 9.14 -17.99
C ASP A 602 9.11 9.83 -19.31
N GLU A 603 7.82 10.00 -19.60
CA GLU A 603 7.37 10.68 -20.83
C GLU A 603 7.73 12.17 -20.85
N ILE A 604 7.67 12.84 -19.68
CA ILE A 604 8.10 14.24 -19.53
C ILE A 604 9.61 14.33 -19.71
N GLU A 605 10.36 13.38 -19.17
CA GLU A 605 11.82 13.33 -19.29
C GLU A 605 12.24 13.09 -20.74
N GLU A 606 11.61 12.14 -21.44
CA GLU A 606 11.83 11.89 -22.87
C GLU A 606 11.50 13.12 -23.73
N ALA A 607 10.43 13.84 -23.42
CA ALA A 607 10.09 15.09 -24.11
C ALA A 607 11.16 16.18 -23.89
N LYS A 608 11.65 16.33 -22.65
CA LYS A 608 12.74 17.28 -22.32
C LYS A 608 14.04 16.95 -23.05
N ILE A 609 14.41 15.68 -23.08
CA ILE A 609 15.55 15.14 -23.81
C ILE A 609 15.41 15.43 -25.31
N SER A 610 14.22 15.20 -25.87
CA SER A 610 13.93 15.47 -27.28
C SER A 610 14.02 16.96 -27.63
N CYS A 611 13.59 17.85 -26.74
CA CYS A 611 13.81 19.29 -26.89
C CYS A 611 15.31 19.65 -26.94
N ALA A 612 16.13 19.08 -26.06
CA ALA A 612 17.57 19.34 -26.05
C ALA A 612 18.26 18.81 -27.33
N LYS A 613 17.84 17.63 -27.80
CA LYS A 613 18.29 17.06 -29.06
C LYS A 613 17.98 17.99 -30.23
N LYS A 614 16.75 18.50 -30.31
CA LYS A 614 16.33 19.44 -31.36
C LYS A 614 17.12 20.75 -31.31
N LEU A 615 17.30 21.31 -30.11
CA LEU A 615 18.08 22.53 -29.91
C LEU A 615 19.51 22.39 -30.44
N PHE A 616 20.27 21.39 -29.97
CA PHE A 616 21.69 21.29 -30.31
C PHE A 616 21.96 20.66 -31.68
N ASN A 617 21.15 19.69 -32.12
CA ASN A 617 21.45 18.93 -33.34
C ASN A 617 20.84 19.53 -34.60
N GLU A 618 19.69 20.20 -34.48
CA GLU A 618 18.91 20.68 -35.64
C GLU A 618 18.93 22.20 -35.74
N ILE A 619 18.83 22.91 -34.61
CA ILE A 619 18.65 24.38 -34.60
C ILE A 619 19.96 25.12 -34.35
N SER A 620 20.84 24.59 -33.50
CA SER A 620 22.10 25.25 -33.14
C SER A 620 23.17 25.08 -34.21
N THR A 621 23.75 26.20 -34.66
CA THR A 621 24.92 26.22 -35.57
C THR A 621 26.26 26.18 -34.82
N SER A 622 26.23 25.94 -33.50
CA SER A 622 27.39 26.02 -32.60
C SER A 622 28.45 24.92 -32.79
N GLY A 623 28.20 23.92 -33.63
CA GLY A 623 29.09 22.77 -33.80
C GLY A 623 29.16 21.85 -32.58
N VAL A 624 28.17 21.91 -31.69
CA VAL A 624 27.99 21.05 -30.52
C VAL A 624 26.93 19.99 -30.85
N LYS A 625 27.15 18.73 -30.42
CA LYS A 625 26.19 17.64 -30.61
C LYS A 625 25.62 17.16 -29.27
N TYR A 626 24.34 16.83 -29.26
CA TYR A 626 23.64 16.29 -28.10
C TYR A 626 23.25 14.83 -28.33
N HIS A 627 23.56 13.96 -27.37
CA HIS A 627 23.11 12.56 -27.39
C HIS A 627 22.85 11.99 -25.99
N GLU A 628 21.86 11.12 -25.89
CA GLU A 628 21.68 10.25 -24.73
C GLU A 628 22.65 9.07 -24.82
N VAL A 629 23.30 8.74 -23.71
CA VAL A 629 24.26 7.64 -23.66
C VAL A 629 24.03 6.75 -22.45
N THR A 630 24.27 5.46 -22.64
CA THR A 630 24.18 4.46 -21.56
C THR A 630 25.54 4.15 -20.93
N SER A 631 26.62 4.43 -21.66
CA SER A 631 28.01 4.21 -21.25
C SER A 631 28.96 5.06 -22.09
N TYR A 632 30.24 5.12 -21.69
CA TYR A 632 31.27 5.78 -22.47
C TYR A 632 31.50 5.11 -23.84
N GLN A 633 31.42 3.78 -23.91
CA GLN A 633 31.53 3.04 -25.16
C GLN A 633 30.44 3.44 -26.16
N ASN A 634 29.20 3.58 -25.68
CA ASN A 634 28.09 4.03 -26.50
C ASN A 634 28.28 5.47 -27.00
N LEU A 635 28.93 6.34 -26.22
CA LEU A 635 29.30 7.69 -26.67
C LEU A 635 30.32 7.64 -27.82
N LEU A 636 31.32 6.75 -27.75
CA LEU A 636 32.31 6.57 -28.83
C LEU A 636 31.66 6.07 -30.12
N GLU A 637 30.76 5.08 -30.04
CA GLU A 637 30.00 4.59 -31.21
C GLU A 637 29.21 5.71 -31.88
N VAL A 638 28.53 6.54 -31.09
CA VAL A 638 27.82 7.72 -31.60
C VAL A 638 28.79 8.70 -32.28
N MET A 639 29.97 8.93 -31.71
CA MET A 639 30.99 9.79 -32.30
C MET A 639 31.53 9.29 -33.64
N GLU A 640 31.63 7.98 -33.85
CA GLU A 640 32.09 7.41 -35.14
C GLU A 640 31.07 7.60 -36.26
N THR A 641 29.79 7.73 -35.92
CA THR A 641 28.71 7.99 -36.90
C THR A 641 28.60 9.45 -37.33
N LEU A 642 29.41 10.35 -36.76
CA LEU A 642 29.39 11.81 -36.94
C LEU A 642 30.64 12.35 -37.67
#